data_AF-A0A8J7M690-F1
#
_entry.id   AF-A0A8J7M690-F1
#
_cell.length_a   1.000
_cell.length_b   1.000
_cell.length_c   1.000
_cell.angle_alpha   90.00
_cell.angle_beta   90.00
_cell.angle_gamma   90.00
#
_symmetry.space_group_name_H-M   'P 1'
#
loop_
_entity.id
_entity.type
_entity.pdbx_description
1 polymer ?
#
loop_
_entity_poly.entity_id
_entity_poly.type
_entity_poly.pdbx_seq_one_letter_code
_entity_poly.pdbx_strand_id
1 'polypeptide(L)'
;MLDDRAESFLEELSRLRELEKYADALQIARSAVELYPGHLGLLLEKARLLRLNGELNEAAEVFRAAVSNSQRPGPRIELIQTLRRAGRLDEAQSELDSIGAEHADHPGVLMERVLTAKGRGAHEEGLELARGAVESHPGHHGLNVERARLLRLCGIFDEAAAAFRDTLVKGESLGLRIELIQTLRRAGRLDEAQSELDLVGAEHADHPGVLMERVLLAKGRKAYAEASETARSAVRRRPDDARLRLEAVRVASLAGDHKWALEELAKLEPLLDAETVLVERGDILLRMERLADVEELLDELDRRDVVASKIGLQRARLLEEKGCYELSAAVAMDWIRRLGARNCPPALSEVVVRVLLKSSRPRDAWNFGEDAIIAGVRSDQLRLMTARAAFACNDPVVARSHLTHVVMRHCPTHLVYGMTEALNEILYDLMGPKAFYEVAAKIQSGAVFSRSFQDDLDKMSGDHESVISRYLLKSDDEKFDSRAFIDFVHACWDTGQHDLMCSEIYALPESAKFSPKQMKALRRIAHYMRGDDKFRRFISRRLKDLVLDDQGRDDFSFVLEFEAATSREEVGAIAQRCMDFVAKREPGRQLKSFLALEGEKLASTIECDALAERVRLHRNHAVDRLRDERAVEAVDRERRLCDLINRGSDEPRSPRVSVIAPIHRASDLGNLCRSVSRQTWRNLEVIVVPNGELFGSNLMNSFECPLHVDLKVVHSDDRQIGKILNKAADLASGELVMRFDSDDIYLDNYVESSVRSMEFLNADVIGRSSYFVYIEELNMIFRHRPQPYFRDWKVSGPFAAGCSLCFKREVFDDVRFLETVSLGEDTAFCRNVFMRGWKCYDVDPFNFVVMRRQEKSRHTWNAGDAILIEEADCLGGPEMISVLSTPGLLSERWRAYYDEAIDTAKRLC
;
A
#
# COMPACT_ATOMS: atom_id res chain seq x y z
N MET A 1 -59.24 18.60 -11.96
CA MET A 1 -59.85 18.27 -10.66
C MET A 1 -58.95 17.47 -9.74
N LEU A 2 -58.31 16.37 -10.16
CA LEU A 2 -57.36 15.63 -9.30
C LEU A 2 -55.99 16.33 -9.19
N ASP A 3 -55.46 16.91 -10.28
CA ASP A 3 -54.20 17.68 -10.25
C ASP A 3 -54.33 19.03 -9.52
N ASP A 4 -55.44 19.75 -9.69
CA ASP A 4 -55.64 21.07 -9.05
C ASP A 4 -55.59 21.02 -7.50
N ARG A 5 -55.98 19.89 -6.90
CA ARG A 5 -55.91 19.70 -5.44
C ARG A 5 -54.51 19.34 -4.97
N ALA A 6 -53.75 18.59 -5.75
CA ALA A 6 -52.35 18.26 -5.43
C ALA A 6 -51.46 19.51 -5.53
N GLU A 7 -51.71 20.39 -6.51
CA GLU A 7 -51.04 21.69 -6.62
C GLU A 7 -51.35 22.60 -5.42
N SER A 8 -52.61 22.66 -4.97
CA SER A 8 -52.98 23.40 -3.75
C SER A 8 -52.22 22.93 -2.50
N PHE A 9 -51.99 21.61 -2.36
CA PHE A 9 -51.15 21.09 -1.27
C PHE A 9 -49.69 21.51 -1.42
N LEU A 10 -49.13 21.51 -2.64
CA LEU A 10 -47.74 21.95 -2.86
C LEU A 10 -47.54 23.45 -2.59
N GLU A 11 -48.52 24.29 -2.91
CA GLU A 11 -48.49 25.72 -2.60
C GLU A 11 -48.52 25.95 -1.08
N GLU A 12 -49.38 25.22 -0.36
CA GLU A 12 -49.46 25.30 1.11
C GLU A 12 -48.17 24.80 1.78
N LEU A 13 -47.61 23.68 1.31
CA LEU A 13 -46.34 23.15 1.80
C LEU A 13 -45.17 24.11 1.56
N SER A 14 -45.12 24.73 0.37
CA SER A 14 -44.10 25.73 0.04
C SER A 14 -44.20 26.94 0.97
N ARG A 15 -45.41 27.43 1.22
CA ARG A 15 -45.65 28.55 2.15
C ARG A 15 -45.26 28.22 3.58
N LEU A 16 -45.57 27.02 4.07
CA LEU A 16 -45.19 26.61 5.44
C LEU A 16 -43.69 26.41 5.59
N ARG A 17 -42.99 25.95 4.55
CA ARG A 17 -41.53 25.84 4.52
C ARG A 17 -40.87 27.22 4.57
N GLU A 18 -41.39 28.20 3.84
CA GLU A 18 -40.92 29.60 3.89
C GLU A 18 -41.12 30.23 5.28
N LEU A 19 -42.16 29.80 6.01
CA LEU A 19 -42.42 30.20 7.39
C LEU A 19 -41.64 29.36 8.44
N GLU A 20 -40.75 28.47 8.00
CA GLU A 20 -39.97 27.53 8.82
C GLU A 20 -40.82 26.63 9.76
N LYS A 21 -42.10 26.44 9.42
CA LYS A 21 -43.03 25.58 10.18
C LYS A 21 -42.95 24.13 9.72
N TYR A 22 -41.78 23.51 9.92
CA TYR A 22 -41.46 22.19 9.36
C TYR A 22 -42.35 21.06 9.90
N ALA A 23 -42.75 21.11 11.17
CA ALA A 23 -43.62 20.10 11.78
C ALA A 23 -45.04 20.13 11.19
N ASP A 24 -45.63 21.32 11.06
CA ASP A 24 -46.97 21.51 10.47
C ASP A 24 -46.95 21.11 8.98
N ALA A 25 -45.90 21.51 8.25
CA ALA A 25 -45.69 21.13 6.85
C ALA A 25 -45.58 19.61 6.69
N LEU A 26 -44.85 18.93 7.57
CA LEU A 26 -44.69 17.47 7.51
C LEU A 26 -46.02 16.73 7.73
N GLN A 27 -46.86 17.22 8.65
CA GLN A 27 -48.18 16.63 8.90
C GLN A 27 -49.10 16.74 7.67
N ILE A 28 -49.10 17.91 7.02
CA ILE A 28 -49.85 18.13 5.77
C ILE A 28 -49.27 17.26 4.64
N ALA A 29 -47.94 17.15 4.54
CA ALA A 29 -47.28 16.33 3.52
C ALA A 29 -47.59 14.83 3.69
N ARG A 30 -47.64 14.32 4.93
CA ARG A 30 -48.05 12.95 5.23
C ARG A 30 -49.48 12.68 4.74
N SER A 31 -50.41 13.57 5.08
CA SER A 31 -51.82 13.48 4.67
C SER A 31 -52.00 13.59 3.16
N ALA A 32 -51.26 14.48 2.51
CA ALA A 32 -51.32 14.68 1.06
C ALA A 32 -50.78 13.47 0.28
N VAL A 33 -49.69 12.85 0.74
CA VAL A 33 -49.14 11.63 0.13
C VAL A 33 -50.05 10.41 0.35
N GLU A 34 -50.77 10.33 1.46
CA GLU A 34 -51.79 9.28 1.66
C GLU A 34 -52.95 9.39 0.65
N LEU A 35 -53.38 10.63 0.34
CA LEU A 35 -54.41 10.90 -0.66
C LEU A 35 -53.91 10.72 -2.10
N TYR A 36 -52.62 10.99 -2.36
CA TYR A 36 -52.00 10.98 -3.68
C TYR A 36 -50.63 10.25 -3.69
N PRO A 37 -50.61 8.92 -3.46
CA PRO A 37 -49.37 8.17 -3.20
C PRO A 37 -48.38 8.10 -4.36
N GLY A 38 -48.81 8.35 -5.60
CA GLY A 38 -47.95 8.37 -6.79
C GLY A 38 -47.49 9.76 -7.24
N HIS A 39 -47.92 10.84 -6.56
CA HIS A 39 -47.65 12.20 -7.03
C HIS A 39 -46.20 12.63 -6.71
N LEU A 40 -45.34 12.66 -7.72
CA LEU A 40 -43.90 12.90 -7.60
C LEU A 40 -43.56 14.16 -6.79
N GLY A 41 -44.26 15.27 -7.02
CA GLY A 41 -44.00 16.52 -6.30
C GLY A 41 -44.27 16.42 -4.80
N LEU A 42 -45.33 15.69 -4.40
CA LEU A 42 -45.71 15.53 -2.99
C LEU A 42 -44.77 14.56 -2.28
N LEU A 43 -44.34 13.49 -2.98
CA LEU A 43 -43.32 12.57 -2.48
C LEU A 43 -41.98 13.28 -2.23
N LEU A 44 -41.52 14.11 -3.17
CA LEU A 44 -40.28 14.87 -3.02
C LEU A 44 -40.35 15.87 -1.86
N GLU A 45 -41.44 16.64 -1.74
CA GLU A 45 -41.59 17.58 -0.63
C GLU A 45 -41.71 16.89 0.72
N LYS A 46 -42.45 15.77 0.84
CA LYS A 46 -42.49 14.95 2.06
C LYS A 46 -41.09 14.47 2.45
N ALA A 47 -40.34 13.91 1.50
CA ALA A 47 -39.00 13.37 1.77
C ALA A 47 -38.00 14.47 2.18
N ARG A 48 -38.08 15.66 1.57
CA ARG A 48 -37.26 16.82 1.96
C ARG A 48 -37.59 17.29 3.38
N LEU A 49 -38.87 17.36 3.74
CA LEU A 49 -39.31 17.74 5.10
C LEU A 49 -38.88 16.72 6.15
N LEU A 50 -39.01 15.41 5.87
CA LEU A 50 -38.50 14.34 6.74
C LEU A 50 -36.98 14.47 6.97
N ARG A 51 -36.22 14.76 5.90
CA ARG A 51 -34.78 14.98 6.00
C ARG A 51 -34.43 16.21 6.85
N LEU A 52 -35.19 17.30 6.74
CA LEU A 52 -35.01 18.49 7.58
C LEU A 52 -35.36 18.22 9.05
N ASN A 53 -36.33 17.34 9.31
CA ASN A 53 -36.72 16.92 10.66
C ASN A 53 -35.76 15.87 11.28
N GLY A 54 -34.71 15.45 10.56
CA GLY A 54 -33.75 14.44 11.02
C GLY A 54 -34.20 12.98 10.85
N GLU A 55 -35.38 12.74 10.29
CA GLU A 55 -35.94 11.40 10.02
C GLU A 55 -35.33 10.79 8.74
N LEU A 56 -34.00 10.63 8.72
CA LEU A 56 -33.23 10.30 7.51
C LEU A 56 -33.59 8.95 6.89
N ASN A 57 -33.95 7.95 7.71
CA ASN A 57 -34.33 6.63 7.20
C ASN A 57 -35.71 6.65 6.53
N GLU A 58 -36.70 7.29 7.14
CA GLU A 58 -38.03 7.45 6.51
C GLU A 58 -37.91 8.31 5.25
N ALA A 59 -37.11 9.37 5.28
CA ALA A 59 -36.84 10.20 4.11
C ALA A 59 -36.27 9.40 2.94
N ALA A 60 -35.33 8.47 3.19
CA ALA A 60 -34.75 7.61 2.15
C ALA A 60 -35.80 6.69 1.50
N GLU A 61 -36.70 6.10 2.29
CA GLU A 61 -37.77 5.25 1.75
C GLU A 61 -38.76 6.05 0.89
N VAL A 62 -39.13 7.27 1.32
CA VAL A 62 -40.01 8.14 0.53
C VAL A 62 -39.32 8.63 -0.76
N PHE A 63 -38.01 8.94 -0.71
CA PHE A 63 -37.24 9.24 -1.93
C PHE A 63 -37.15 8.05 -2.87
N ARG A 64 -37.03 6.82 -2.36
CA ARG A 64 -37.03 5.59 -3.18
C ARG A 64 -38.35 5.42 -3.93
N ALA A 65 -39.48 5.68 -3.27
CA ALA A 65 -40.79 5.72 -3.92
C ALA A 65 -40.88 6.83 -4.99
N ALA A 66 -40.25 7.99 -4.77
CA ALA A 66 -40.18 9.06 -5.77
C ALA A 66 -39.32 8.68 -6.99
N VAL A 67 -38.22 7.94 -6.78
CA VAL A 67 -37.34 7.43 -7.85
C VAL A 67 -38.06 6.40 -8.72
N SER A 68 -38.86 5.50 -8.13
CA SER A 68 -39.67 4.54 -8.91
C SER A 68 -40.65 5.21 -9.87
N ASN A 69 -41.06 6.46 -9.58
CA ASN A 69 -42.00 7.24 -10.38
C ASN A 69 -41.33 8.25 -11.34
N SER A 70 -40.00 8.27 -11.46
CA SER A 70 -39.28 9.24 -12.29
C SER A 70 -37.95 8.71 -12.84
N GLN A 71 -37.75 8.86 -14.14
CA GLN A 71 -36.47 8.57 -14.81
C GLN A 71 -35.47 9.74 -14.74
N ARG A 72 -35.82 10.88 -14.13
CA ARG A 72 -34.91 12.03 -14.00
C ARG A 72 -33.82 11.75 -12.95
N PRO A 73 -32.58 12.24 -13.13
CA PRO A 73 -31.50 12.03 -12.16
C PRO A 73 -31.72 12.77 -10.83
N GLY A 74 -32.49 13.86 -10.82
CA GLY A 74 -32.72 14.70 -9.63
C GLY A 74 -33.23 13.96 -8.39
N PRO A 75 -34.38 13.26 -8.45
CA PRO A 75 -34.88 12.44 -7.34
C PRO A 75 -33.88 11.40 -6.84
N ARG A 76 -33.12 10.78 -7.74
CA ARG A 76 -32.12 9.77 -7.38
C ARG A 76 -30.89 10.38 -6.71
N ILE A 77 -30.43 11.56 -7.17
CA ILE A 77 -29.38 12.33 -6.49
C ILE A 77 -29.82 12.69 -5.06
N GLU A 78 -31.07 13.13 -4.86
CA GLU A 78 -31.58 13.43 -3.52
C GLU A 78 -31.70 12.19 -2.61
N LEU A 79 -32.03 11.02 -3.18
CA LEU A 79 -31.97 9.74 -2.47
C LEU A 79 -30.55 9.44 -2.00
N ILE A 80 -29.57 9.48 -2.92
CA ILE A 80 -28.15 9.21 -2.64
C ILE A 80 -27.62 10.13 -1.54
N GLN A 81 -27.91 11.43 -1.62
CA GLN A 81 -27.55 12.41 -0.59
C GLN A 81 -28.12 12.06 0.79
N THR A 82 -29.36 11.58 0.81
CA THR A 82 -30.07 11.22 2.05
C THR A 82 -29.49 9.94 2.65
N LEU A 83 -29.22 8.91 1.82
CA LEU A 83 -28.56 7.68 2.23
C LEU A 83 -27.17 7.95 2.81
N ARG A 84 -26.37 8.81 2.16
CA ARG A 84 -25.05 9.22 2.65
C ARG A 84 -25.12 9.95 4.00
N ARG A 85 -26.09 10.85 4.18
CA ARG A 85 -26.31 11.52 5.48
C ARG A 85 -26.79 10.55 6.57
N ALA A 86 -27.51 9.49 6.20
CA ALA A 86 -27.94 8.42 7.09
C ALA A 86 -26.83 7.41 7.42
N GLY A 87 -25.63 7.55 6.84
CA GLY A 87 -24.52 6.59 7.00
C GLY A 87 -24.67 5.30 6.17
N ARG A 88 -25.71 5.18 5.32
CA ARG A 88 -26.00 4.02 4.47
C ARG A 88 -25.19 4.11 3.16
N LEU A 89 -23.87 4.09 3.27
CA LEU A 89 -22.94 4.38 2.16
C LEU A 89 -22.95 3.34 1.05
N ASP A 90 -23.15 2.05 1.37
CA ASP A 90 -23.20 0.99 0.36
C ASP A 90 -24.49 1.04 -0.48
N GLU A 91 -25.61 1.42 0.15
CA GLU A 91 -26.86 1.67 -0.60
C GLU A 91 -26.73 2.93 -1.48
N ALA A 92 -26.08 3.99 -0.99
CA ALA A 92 -25.78 5.17 -1.79
C ALA A 92 -24.92 4.82 -3.02
N GLN A 93 -23.94 3.91 -2.86
CA GLN A 93 -23.13 3.39 -3.95
C GLN A 93 -23.96 2.58 -4.95
N SER A 94 -24.81 1.67 -4.48
CA SER A 94 -25.68 0.86 -5.34
C SER A 94 -26.62 1.74 -6.19
N GLU A 95 -27.18 2.79 -5.60
CA GLU A 95 -27.99 3.76 -6.34
C GLU A 95 -27.17 4.52 -7.40
N LEU A 96 -25.92 4.87 -7.12
CA LEU A 96 -25.00 5.51 -8.08
C LEU A 96 -24.60 4.60 -9.24
N ASP A 97 -24.46 3.30 -8.98
CA ASP A 97 -24.10 2.29 -9.98
C ASP A 97 -25.29 1.97 -10.90
N SER A 98 -26.52 2.12 -10.38
CA SER A 98 -27.75 1.95 -11.15
C SER A 98 -28.08 3.12 -12.09
N ILE A 99 -27.33 4.23 -12.02
CA ILE A 99 -27.50 5.37 -12.93
C ILE A 99 -26.98 4.98 -14.32
N GLY A 100 -27.84 5.07 -15.32
CA GLY A 100 -27.50 4.80 -16.72
C GLY A 100 -26.39 5.70 -17.26
N ALA A 101 -25.69 5.22 -18.29
CA ALA A 101 -24.55 5.90 -18.91
C ALA A 101 -24.89 7.30 -19.44
N GLU A 102 -26.16 7.54 -19.81
CA GLU A 102 -26.69 8.82 -20.28
C GLU A 102 -26.66 9.94 -19.23
N HIS A 103 -26.52 9.60 -17.95
CA HIS A 103 -26.45 10.55 -16.84
C HIS A 103 -25.11 10.49 -16.08
N ALA A 104 -24.17 9.67 -16.54
CA ALA A 104 -22.88 9.46 -15.88
C ALA A 104 -22.03 10.75 -15.80
N ASP A 105 -22.14 11.63 -16.80
CA ASP A 105 -21.40 12.91 -16.85
C ASP A 105 -22.17 14.10 -16.22
N HIS A 106 -23.31 13.85 -15.57
CA HIS A 106 -24.05 14.93 -14.89
C HIS A 106 -23.26 15.43 -13.66
N PRO A 107 -22.99 16.73 -13.49
CA PRO A 107 -22.14 17.25 -12.40
C PRO A 107 -22.61 16.85 -11.00
N GLY A 108 -23.92 16.79 -10.77
CA GLY A 108 -24.49 16.33 -9.50
C GLY A 108 -24.26 14.83 -9.24
N VAL A 109 -24.20 14.00 -10.28
CA VAL A 109 -23.89 12.56 -10.15
C VAL A 109 -22.40 12.38 -9.87
N LEU A 110 -21.55 13.06 -10.63
CA LEU A 110 -20.10 13.07 -10.41
C LEU A 110 -19.74 13.54 -8.99
N MET A 111 -20.40 14.60 -8.51
CA MET A 111 -20.24 15.08 -7.13
C MET A 111 -20.59 14.00 -6.10
N GLU A 112 -21.75 13.34 -6.23
CA GLU A 112 -22.12 12.30 -5.27
C GLU A 112 -21.25 11.04 -5.38
N ARG A 113 -20.68 10.71 -6.56
CA ARG A 113 -19.66 9.66 -6.68
C ARG A 113 -18.42 9.98 -5.86
N VAL A 114 -17.90 11.21 -6.02
CA VAL A 114 -16.74 11.70 -5.25
C VAL A 114 -17.02 11.71 -3.75
N LEU A 115 -18.16 12.25 -3.32
CA LEU A 115 -18.52 12.36 -1.90
C LEU A 115 -18.82 11.00 -1.26
N THR A 116 -19.40 10.05 -2.00
CA THR A 116 -19.68 8.70 -1.51
C THR A 116 -18.39 7.89 -1.37
N ALA A 117 -17.49 7.94 -2.36
CA ALA A 117 -16.16 7.31 -2.27
C ALA A 117 -15.35 7.86 -1.08
N LYS A 118 -15.36 9.20 -0.90
CA LYS A 118 -14.76 9.85 0.26
C LYS A 118 -15.39 9.41 1.58
N GLY A 119 -16.71 9.30 1.65
CA GLY A 119 -17.44 8.83 2.84
C GLY A 119 -17.09 7.39 3.24
N ARG A 120 -16.78 6.54 2.25
CA ARG A 120 -16.35 5.14 2.45
C ARG A 120 -14.87 5.01 2.82
N GLY A 121 -14.12 6.11 2.86
CA GLY A 121 -12.69 6.12 3.13
C GLY A 121 -11.80 5.72 1.94
N ALA A 122 -12.38 5.53 0.74
CA ALA A 122 -11.66 5.20 -0.48
C ALA A 122 -11.05 6.48 -1.12
N HIS A 123 -10.10 7.11 -0.43
CA HIS A 123 -9.59 8.44 -0.82
C HIS A 123 -8.87 8.47 -2.18
N GLU A 124 -8.12 7.41 -2.53
CA GLU A 124 -7.41 7.31 -3.82
C GLU A 124 -8.40 7.16 -4.98
N GLU A 125 -9.39 6.28 -4.86
CA GLU A 125 -10.48 6.14 -5.82
C GLU A 125 -11.27 7.45 -5.98
N GLY A 126 -11.63 8.07 -4.85
CA GLY A 126 -12.33 9.35 -4.83
C GLY A 126 -11.52 10.45 -5.52
N LEU A 127 -10.20 10.46 -5.38
CA LEU A 127 -9.31 11.42 -6.03
C LEU A 127 -9.31 11.25 -7.56
N GLU A 128 -9.22 10.02 -8.06
CA GLU A 128 -9.28 9.74 -9.50
C GLU A 128 -10.64 10.13 -10.09
N LEU A 129 -11.74 9.82 -9.39
CA LEU A 129 -13.08 10.27 -9.76
C LEU A 129 -13.16 11.81 -9.80
N ALA A 130 -12.57 12.49 -8.81
CA ALA A 130 -12.56 13.95 -8.74
C ALA A 130 -11.69 14.59 -9.84
N ARG A 131 -10.58 13.96 -10.23
CA ARG A 131 -9.75 14.40 -11.36
C ARG A 131 -10.54 14.33 -12.67
N GLY A 132 -11.12 13.16 -12.99
CA GLY A 132 -11.94 13.00 -14.18
C GLY A 132 -13.15 13.95 -14.20
N ALA A 133 -13.81 14.15 -13.05
CA ALA A 133 -14.95 15.07 -12.97
C ALA A 133 -14.56 16.55 -13.22
N VAL A 134 -13.37 16.98 -12.77
CA VAL A 134 -12.87 18.33 -13.03
C VAL A 134 -12.38 18.49 -14.47
N GLU A 135 -11.81 17.44 -15.07
CA GLU A 135 -11.45 17.44 -16.49
C GLU A 135 -12.67 17.59 -17.40
N SER A 136 -13.75 16.87 -17.10
CA SER A 136 -15.02 16.98 -17.83
C SER A 136 -15.75 18.30 -17.56
N HIS A 137 -15.64 18.85 -16.34
CA HIS A 137 -16.32 20.10 -15.94
C HIS A 137 -15.36 21.13 -15.31
N PRO A 138 -14.42 21.74 -16.07
CA PRO A 138 -13.36 22.60 -15.52
C PRO A 138 -13.84 23.85 -14.79
N GLY A 139 -15.08 24.30 -15.06
CA GLY A 139 -15.69 25.47 -14.42
C GLY A 139 -16.42 25.17 -13.11
N HIS A 140 -16.59 23.90 -12.72
CA HIS A 140 -17.44 23.55 -11.57
C HIS A 140 -16.68 23.64 -10.24
N HIS A 141 -16.77 24.80 -9.57
CA HIS A 141 -16.02 25.11 -8.33
C HIS A 141 -16.14 24.04 -7.25
N GLY A 142 -17.34 23.50 -7.01
CA GLY A 142 -17.55 22.48 -5.97
C GLY A 142 -16.72 21.21 -6.20
N LEU A 143 -16.55 20.78 -7.46
CA LEU A 143 -15.79 19.57 -7.79
C LEU A 143 -14.30 19.80 -7.58
N ASN A 144 -13.81 21.00 -7.93
CA ASN A 144 -12.42 21.38 -7.69
C ASN A 144 -12.10 21.48 -6.19
N VAL A 145 -13.03 21.97 -5.37
CA VAL A 145 -12.89 22.00 -3.90
C VAL A 145 -12.80 20.59 -3.33
N GLU A 146 -13.66 19.66 -3.76
CA GLU A 146 -13.59 18.27 -3.30
C GLU A 146 -12.32 17.56 -3.77
N ARG A 147 -11.86 17.85 -4.99
CA ARG A 147 -10.53 17.40 -5.48
C ARG A 147 -9.41 17.89 -4.56
N ALA A 148 -9.39 19.17 -4.21
CA ALA A 148 -8.40 19.74 -3.31
C ALA A 148 -8.43 19.09 -1.91
N ARG A 149 -9.63 18.83 -1.38
CA ARG A 149 -9.82 18.13 -0.11
C ARG A 149 -9.29 16.69 -0.16
N LEU A 150 -9.53 15.96 -1.25
CA LEU A 150 -9.04 14.61 -1.46
C LEU A 150 -7.53 14.55 -1.67
N LEU A 151 -6.95 15.46 -2.45
CA LEU A 151 -5.49 15.61 -2.58
C LEU A 151 -4.82 15.77 -1.20
N ARG A 152 -5.40 16.62 -0.34
CA ARG A 152 -4.92 16.78 1.05
C ARG A 152 -5.06 15.52 1.89
N LEU A 153 -6.15 14.75 1.74
CA LEU A 153 -6.35 13.48 2.44
C LEU A 153 -5.36 12.39 1.99
N CYS A 154 -4.97 12.40 0.71
CA CYS A 154 -3.93 11.54 0.15
C CYS A 154 -2.50 12.01 0.47
N GLY A 155 -2.34 13.18 1.12
CA GLY A 155 -1.04 13.74 1.49
C GLY A 155 -0.31 14.47 0.36
N ILE A 156 -0.99 14.76 -0.76
CA ILE A 156 -0.45 15.49 -1.91
C ILE A 156 -0.71 16.98 -1.71
N PHE A 157 0.08 17.62 -0.85
CA PHE A 157 -0.24 18.95 -0.32
C PHE A 157 -0.03 20.09 -1.31
N ASP A 158 0.95 20.00 -2.22
CA ASP A 158 1.25 21.10 -3.16
C ASP A 158 0.14 21.25 -4.22
N GLU A 159 -0.30 20.13 -4.82
CA GLU A 159 -1.46 20.14 -5.73
C GLU A 159 -2.73 20.61 -4.99
N ALA A 160 -2.93 20.17 -3.75
CA ALA A 160 -4.07 20.60 -2.94
C ALA A 160 -4.08 22.12 -2.71
N ALA A 161 -2.92 22.69 -2.33
CA ALA A 161 -2.78 24.13 -2.11
C ALA A 161 -3.00 24.93 -3.41
N ALA A 162 -2.47 24.44 -4.54
CA ALA A 162 -2.70 25.06 -5.85
C ALA A 162 -4.19 25.05 -6.24
N ALA A 163 -4.88 23.93 -6.03
CA ALA A 163 -6.31 23.81 -6.34
C ALA A 163 -7.19 24.72 -5.45
N PHE A 164 -6.86 24.86 -4.17
CA PHE A 164 -7.54 25.82 -3.28
C PHE A 164 -7.30 27.27 -3.72
N ARG A 165 -6.07 27.63 -4.11
CA ARG A 165 -5.74 28.98 -4.62
C ARG A 165 -6.50 29.30 -5.91
N ASP A 166 -6.54 28.39 -6.88
CA ASP A 166 -7.30 28.56 -8.13
C ASP A 166 -8.79 28.81 -7.85
N THR A 167 -9.34 28.13 -6.84
CA THR A 167 -10.74 28.33 -6.44
C THR A 167 -10.95 29.69 -5.77
N LEU A 168 -10.04 30.12 -4.90
CA LEU A 168 -10.10 31.43 -4.21
C LEU A 168 -9.98 32.62 -5.17
N VAL A 169 -9.22 32.50 -6.26
CA VAL A 169 -9.15 33.54 -7.30
C VAL A 169 -10.53 33.84 -7.91
N LYS A 170 -11.43 32.86 -7.91
CA LYS A 170 -12.78 32.96 -8.51
C LYS A 170 -13.83 33.47 -7.52
N GLY A 171 -13.48 33.64 -6.24
CA GLY A 171 -14.34 34.24 -5.21
C GLY A 171 -13.76 34.09 -3.80
N GLU A 172 -13.78 35.16 -3.01
CA GLU A 172 -13.30 35.11 -1.63
C GLU A 172 -14.26 34.33 -0.72
N SER A 173 -13.72 33.38 0.02
CA SER A 173 -14.46 32.62 1.03
C SER A 173 -13.55 32.32 2.22
N LEU A 174 -13.95 32.79 3.41
CA LEU A 174 -13.23 32.54 4.66
C LEU A 174 -13.03 31.03 4.90
N GLY A 175 -14.04 30.20 4.61
CA GLY A 175 -13.96 28.75 4.77
C GLY A 175 -12.90 28.11 3.89
N LEU A 176 -12.84 28.50 2.61
CA LEU A 176 -11.82 27.99 1.68
C LEU A 176 -10.41 28.49 2.05
N ARG A 177 -10.29 29.74 2.51
CA ARG A 177 -9.00 30.28 2.97
C ARG A 177 -8.49 29.54 4.21
N ILE A 178 -9.36 29.19 5.16
CA ILE A 178 -9.01 28.33 6.31
C ILE A 178 -8.55 26.95 5.84
N GLU A 179 -9.20 26.34 4.84
CA GLU A 179 -8.76 25.05 4.30
C GLU A 179 -7.39 25.13 3.60
N LEU A 180 -7.11 26.23 2.89
CA LEU A 180 -5.78 26.49 2.32
C LEU A 180 -4.72 26.62 3.42
N ILE A 181 -4.98 27.43 4.46
CA ILE A 181 -4.09 27.60 5.62
C ILE A 181 -3.79 26.23 6.27
N GLN A 182 -4.82 25.41 6.49
CA GLN A 182 -4.65 24.06 7.01
C GLN A 182 -3.80 23.17 6.11
N THR A 183 -3.97 23.29 4.80
CA THR A 183 -3.20 22.52 3.80
C THR A 183 -1.74 22.90 3.87
N LEU A 184 -1.43 24.19 3.80
CA LEU A 184 -0.07 24.73 3.87
C LEU A 184 0.60 24.40 5.21
N ARG A 185 -0.12 24.51 6.32
CA ARG A 185 0.40 24.13 7.64
C ARG A 185 0.73 22.64 7.72
N ARG A 186 -0.14 21.76 7.18
CA ARG A 186 0.12 20.32 7.12
C ARG A 186 1.27 19.96 6.18
N ALA A 187 1.51 20.78 5.17
CA ALA A 187 2.68 20.70 4.30
C ALA A 187 3.98 21.22 4.94
N GLY A 188 3.92 21.82 6.14
CA GLY A 188 5.07 22.46 6.80
C GLY A 188 5.41 23.86 6.28
N ARG A 189 4.63 24.43 5.35
CA ARG A 189 4.82 25.77 4.76
C ARG A 189 4.22 26.84 5.67
N LEU A 190 4.78 26.97 6.89
CA LEU A 190 4.22 27.79 7.97
C LEU A 190 4.13 29.29 7.63
N ASP A 191 5.11 29.81 6.89
CA ASP A 191 5.13 31.25 6.54
C ASP A 191 4.11 31.60 5.47
N GLU A 192 3.88 30.72 4.49
CA GLU A 192 2.78 30.91 3.54
C GLU A 192 1.42 30.77 4.20
N ALA A 193 1.28 29.82 5.14
CA ALA A 193 0.07 29.69 5.93
C ALA A 193 -0.17 30.95 6.80
N GLN A 194 0.89 31.57 7.33
CA GLN A 194 0.80 32.84 8.03
C GLN A 194 0.37 33.98 7.09
N SER A 195 0.97 34.09 5.91
CA SER A 195 0.58 35.10 4.91
C SER A 195 -0.89 34.98 4.53
N GLU A 196 -1.39 33.76 4.30
CA GLU A 196 -2.82 33.55 4.01
C GLU A 196 -3.73 33.89 5.21
N LEU A 197 -3.25 33.67 6.43
CA LEU A 197 -3.96 34.04 7.66
C LEU A 197 -3.98 35.57 7.88
N ASP A 198 -2.94 36.28 7.48
CA ASP A 198 -2.85 37.74 7.58
C ASP A 198 -3.77 38.45 6.57
N LEU A 199 -4.14 37.76 5.47
CA LEU A 199 -5.18 38.20 4.53
C LEU A 199 -6.61 38.07 5.09
N VAL A 200 -6.79 37.42 6.24
CA VAL A 200 -8.11 37.33 6.89
C VAL A 200 -8.45 38.68 7.54
N GLY A 201 -9.53 39.30 7.09
CA GLY A 201 -10.00 40.58 7.61
C GLY A 201 -10.27 40.59 9.12
N ALA A 202 -10.10 41.76 9.74
CA ALA A 202 -10.22 41.95 11.19
C ALA A 202 -11.60 41.57 11.74
N GLU A 203 -12.64 41.68 10.93
CA GLU A 203 -14.01 41.25 11.21
C GLU A 203 -14.15 39.75 11.50
N HIS A 204 -13.18 38.94 11.05
CA HIS A 204 -13.14 37.49 11.27
C HIS A 204 -12.13 37.06 12.35
N ALA A 205 -11.52 38.01 13.08
CA ALA A 205 -10.49 37.72 14.07
C ALA A 205 -10.95 36.81 15.21
N ASP A 206 -12.25 36.83 15.55
CA ASP A 206 -12.86 36.00 16.60
C ASP A 206 -13.58 34.76 16.06
N HIS A 207 -13.39 34.43 14.77
CA HIS A 207 -13.90 33.21 14.18
C HIS A 207 -13.14 31.99 14.75
N PRO A 208 -13.82 30.93 15.21
CA PRO A 208 -13.18 29.80 15.91
C PRO A 208 -12.13 29.10 15.05
N GLY A 209 -12.39 28.95 13.74
CA GLY A 209 -11.40 28.39 12.80
C GLY A 209 -10.15 29.25 12.64
N VAL A 210 -10.27 30.58 12.69
CA VAL A 210 -9.14 31.52 12.57
C VAL A 210 -8.29 31.50 13.84
N LEU A 211 -8.95 31.53 15.00
CA LEU A 211 -8.29 31.40 16.31
C LEU A 211 -7.57 30.04 16.45
N MET A 212 -8.21 28.95 16.02
CA MET A 212 -7.60 27.62 16.00
C MET A 212 -6.34 27.59 15.13
N GLU A 213 -6.40 28.07 13.89
CA GLU A 213 -5.21 28.06 13.02
C GLU A 213 -4.10 28.98 13.53
N ARG A 214 -4.42 30.14 14.17
CA ARG A 214 -3.43 30.98 14.87
C ARG A 214 -2.66 30.20 15.93
N VAL A 215 -3.39 29.47 16.79
CA VAL A 215 -2.78 28.64 17.85
C VAL A 215 -1.95 27.51 17.24
N LEU A 216 -2.46 26.83 16.22
CA LEU A 216 -1.76 25.70 15.59
C LEU A 216 -0.53 26.14 14.78
N LEU A 217 -0.53 27.33 14.17
CA LEU A 217 0.64 27.91 13.50
C LEU A 217 1.72 28.28 14.51
N ALA A 218 1.37 28.97 15.59
CA ALA A 218 2.31 29.29 16.67
C ALA A 218 2.91 28.01 17.29
N LYS A 219 2.08 26.99 17.51
CA LYS A 219 2.51 25.66 17.96
C LYS A 219 3.46 24.99 16.94
N GLY A 220 3.16 25.09 15.65
CA GLY A 220 3.97 24.54 14.55
C GLY A 220 5.38 25.14 14.46
N ARG A 221 5.53 26.42 14.82
CA ARG A 221 6.84 27.11 14.92
C ARG A 221 7.67 26.68 16.14
N LYS A 222 7.13 25.81 17.00
CA LYS A 222 7.74 25.32 18.26
C LYS A 222 8.11 26.44 19.26
N ALA A 223 7.62 27.66 19.05
CA ALA A 223 7.71 28.78 20.00
C ALA A 223 6.63 28.64 21.08
N TYR A 224 6.73 27.63 21.94
CA TYR A 224 5.62 27.22 22.81
C TYR A 224 5.18 28.28 23.82
N ALA A 225 6.08 29.16 24.28
CA ALA A 225 5.72 30.28 25.16
C ALA A 225 4.76 31.28 24.45
N GLU A 226 5.12 31.72 23.25
CA GLU A 226 4.29 32.60 22.42
C GLU A 226 2.98 31.92 22.00
N ALA A 227 3.04 30.63 21.66
CA ALA A 227 1.87 29.83 21.34
C ALA A 227 0.91 29.72 22.53
N SER A 228 1.43 29.59 23.76
CA SER A 228 0.65 29.56 25.00
C SER A 228 -0.06 30.90 25.27
N GLU A 229 0.61 32.02 25.03
CA GLU A 229 -0.01 33.35 25.13
C GLU A 229 -1.12 33.53 24.08
N THR A 230 -0.86 33.13 22.84
CA THR A 230 -1.83 33.14 21.74
C THR A 230 -3.04 32.29 22.09
N ALA A 231 -2.82 31.08 22.62
CA ALA A 231 -3.89 30.18 23.02
C ALA A 231 -4.73 30.73 24.18
N ARG A 232 -4.11 31.37 25.19
CA ARG A 232 -4.85 32.07 26.25
C ARG A 232 -5.71 33.20 25.72
N SER A 233 -5.16 34.00 24.80
CA SER A 233 -5.90 35.08 24.16
C SER A 233 -7.11 34.55 23.40
N ALA A 234 -6.93 33.44 22.67
CA ALA A 234 -8.00 32.76 21.94
C ALA A 234 -9.09 32.22 22.87
N VAL A 235 -8.72 31.56 23.97
CA VAL A 235 -9.67 31.07 24.99
C VAL A 235 -10.40 32.23 25.69
N ARG A 236 -9.75 33.37 25.94
CA ARG A 236 -10.43 34.56 26.49
C ARG A 236 -11.48 35.13 25.54
N ARG A 237 -11.21 35.12 24.23
CA ARG A 237 -12.15 35.57 23.19
C ARG A 237 -13.31 34.60 23.00
N ARG A 238 -13.06 33.30 23.16
CA ARG A 238 -14.05 32.22 23.02
C ARG A 238 -13.97 31.26 24.21
N PRO A 239 -14.50 31.64 25.38
CA PRO A 239 -14.42 30.81 26.57
C PRO A 239 -15.23 29.50 26.45
N ASP A 240 -16.28 29.47 25.64
CA ASP A 240 -17.16 28.30 25.55
C ASP A 240 -16.73 27.30 24.45
N ASP A 241 -15.65 27.58 23.71
CA ASP A 241 -15.14 26.67 22.68
C ASP A 241 -14.25 25.59 23.29
N ALA A 242 -14.86 24.43 23.58
CA ALA A 242 -14.18 23.29 24.19
C ALA A 242 -13.01 22.76 23.36
N ARG A 243 -13.10 22.80 22.02
CA ARG A 243 -12.04 22.31 21.12
C ARG A 243 -10.83 23.24 21.15
N LEU A 244 -11.07 24.55 21.11
CA LEU A 244 -10.03 25.56 21.23
C LEU A 244 -9.34 25.51 22.60
N ARG A 245 -10.13 25.37 23.68
CA ARG A 245 -9.60 25.25 25.04
C ARG A 245 -8.76 23.98 25.21
N LEU A 246 -9.18 22.85 24.65
CA LEU A 246 -8.40 21.61 24.70
C LEU A 246 -7.05 21.74 23.98
N GLU A 247 -7.01 22.38 22.80
CA GLU A 247 -5.73 22.68 22.15
C GLU A 247 -4.88 23.66 22.95
N ALA A 248 -5.50 24.64 23.63
CA ALA A 248 -4.79 25.55 24.51
C ALA A 248 -4.13 24.82 25.70
N VAL A 249 -4.83 23.86 26.33
CA VAL A 249 -4.27 22.97 27.36
C VAL A 249 -3.04 22.24 26.83
N ARG A 250 -3.14 21.63 25.65
CA ARG A 250 -2.01 20.91 25.01
C ARG A 250 -0.82 21.82 24.75
N VAL A 251 -1.05 23.03 24.25
CA VAL A 251 0.02 24.02 23.98
C VAL A 251 0.65 24.52 25.27
N ALA A 252 -0.14 24.86 26.29
CA ALA A 252 0.37 25.29 27.59
C ALA A 252 1.19 24.19 28.29
N SER A 253 0.75 22.93 28.17
CA SER A 253 1.53 21.79 28.65
C SER A 253 2.88 21.63 27.94
N LEU A 254 2.97 21.95 26.64
CA LEU A 254 4.25 21.95 25.91
C LEU A 254 5.13 23.16 26.28
N ALA A 255 4.51 24.28 26.66
CA ALA A 255 5.19 25.48 27.11
C ALA A 255 5.70 25.42 28.56
N GLY A 256 5.38 24.34 29.29
CA GLY A 256 5.75 24.18 30.71
C GLY A 256 4.78 24.83 31.70
N ASP A 257 3.69 25.47 31.26
CA ASP A 257 2.66 25.99 32.17
C ASP A 257 1.63 24.90 32.51
N HIS A 258 2.13 23.89 33.23
CA HIS A 258 1.35 22.73 33.62
C HIS A 258 0.23 23.08 34.59
N LYS A 259 0.42 24.11 35.43
CA LYS A 259 -0.58 24.55 36.40
C LYS A 259 -1.81 25.11 35.68
N TRP A 260 -1.60 26.05 34.75
CA TRP A 260 -2.70 26.59 33.95
C TRP A 260 -3.36 25.51 33.09
N ALA A 261 -2.57 24.60 32.51
CA ALA A 261 -3.10 23.48 31.72
C ALA A 261 -4.03 22.57 32.54
N LEU A 262 -3.66 22.21 33.78
CA LEU A 262 -4.51 21.40 34.67
C LEU A 262 -5.77 22.14 35.12
N GLU A 263 -5.68 23.44 35.41
CA GLU A 263 -6.83 24.28 35.79
C GLU A 263 -7.84 24.40 34.64
N GLU A 264 -7.38 24.60 33.40
CA GLU A 264 -8.26 24.66 32.23
C GLU A 264 -8.81 23.28 31.84
N LEU A 265 -8.02 22.21 32.01
CA LEU A 265 -8.49 20.84 31.77
C LEU A 265 -9.62 20.45 32.75
N ALA A 266 -9.53 20.87 34.01
CA ALA A 266 -10.62 20.67 34.98
C ALA A 266 -11.92 21.38 34.57
N LYS A 267 -11.83 22.55 33.91
CA LYS A 267 -13.01 23.25 33.36
C LYS A 267 -13.64 22.53 32.16
N LEU A 268 -12.91 21.60 31.54
CA LEU A 268 -13.39 20.77 30.42
C LEU A 268 -14.03 19.45 30.88
N GLU A 269 -13.83 19.04 32.14
CA GLU A 269 -14.44 17.83 32.72
C GLU A 269 -15.97 17.72 32.51
N PRO A 270 -16.77 18.79 32.58
CA PRO A 270 -18.21 18.71 32.32
C PRO A 270 -18.58 18.60 30.83
N LEU A 271 -17.64 18.88 29.93
CA LEU A 271 -17.88 19.08 28.49
C LEU A 271 -17.27 17.99 27.62
N LEU A 272 -16.31 17.22 28.15
CA LEU A 272 -15.63 16.13 27.47
C LEU A 272 -15.92 14.81 28.18
N ASP A 273 -15.74 13.71 27.47
CA ASP A 273 -15.76 12.39 28.09
C ASP A 273 -14.58 12.26 29.09
N ALA A 274 -14.82 11.49 30.15
CA ALA A 274 -13.86 11.31 31.24
C ALA A 274 -12.53 10.72 30.74
N GLU A 275 -12.55 9.90 29.69
CA GLU A 275 -11.38 9.23 29.14
C GLU A 275 -10.43 10.24 28.47
N THR A 276 -10.97 11.14 27.65
CA THR A 276 -10.22 12.23 27.02
C THR A 276 -9.53 13.10 28.08
N VAL A 277 -10.23 13.44 29.16
CA VAL A 277 -9.65 14.23 30.25
C VAL A 277 -8.52 13.48 30.94
N LEU A 278 -8.72 12.22 31.30
CA LEU A 278 -7.70 11.39 31.97
C LEU A 278 -6.45 11.25 31.10
N VAL A 279 -6.62 10.96 29.80
CA VAL A 279 -5.51 10.83 28.86
C VAL A 279 -4.70 12.14 28.77
N GLU A 280 -5.34 13.30 28.65
CA GLU A 280 -4.61 14.58 28.59
C GLU A 280 -3.95 14.93 29.93
N ARG A 281 -4.59 14.59 31.07
CA ARG A 281 -4.01 14.76 32.40
C ARG A 281 -2.76 13.90 32.58
N GLY A 282 -2.76 12.65 32.14
CA GLY A 282 -1.58 11.77 32.16
C GLY A 282 -0.39 12.35 31.38
N ASP A 283 -0.66 12.95 30.23
CA ASP A 283 0.35 13.63 29.40
C ASP A 283 0.98 14.84 30.10
N ILE A 284 0.19 15.61 30.86
CA ILE A 284 0.67 16.75 31.64
C ILE A 284 1.51 16.25 32.82
N LEU A 285 1.02 15.24 33.56
CA LEU A 285 1.68 14.68 34.73
C LEU A 285 3.03 14.02 34.39
N LEU A 286 3.13 13.33 33.24
CA LEU A 286 4.41 12.80 32.74
C LEU A 286 5.43 13.91 32.51
N ARG A 287 5.03 15.06 31.95
CA ARG A 287 5.93 16.21 31.74
C ARG A 287 6.33 16.90 33.04
N MET A 288 5.51 16.79 34.09
CA MET A 288 5.83 17.26 35.44
C MET A 288 6.68 16.26 36.23
N GLU A 289 7.07 15.12 35.64
CA GLU A 289 7.79 14.02 36.31
C GLU A 289 7.04 13.46 37.55
N ARG A 290 5.71 13.61 37.58
CA ARG A 290 4.84 13.10 38.65
C ARG A 290 4.48 11.63 38.43
N LEU A 291 5.50 10.77 38.40
CA LEU A 291 5.40 9.39 37.93
C LEU A 291 4.39 8.52 38.71
N ALA A 292 4.25 8.73 40.03
CA ALA A 292 3.30 7.98 40.87
C ALA A 292 1.84 8.30 40.51
N ASP A 293 1.54 9.58 40.27
CA ASP A 293 0.19 10.02 39.88
C ASP A 293 -0.18 9.52 38.47
N VAL A 294 0.81 9.39 37.57
CA VAL A 294 0.62 8.80 36.24
C VAL A 294 0.28 7.31 36.34
N GLU A 295 0.96 6.57 37.22
CA GLU A 295 0.73 5.14 37.44
C GLU A 295 -0.69 4.89 37.96
N GLU A 296 -1.13 5.64 38.97
CA GLU A 296 -2.49 5.57 39.49
C GLU A 296 -3.56 5.88 38.42
N LEU A 297 -3.30 6.90 37.59
CA LEU A 297 -4.19 7.28 36.50
C LEU A 297 -4.27 6.19 35.42
N LEU A 298 -3.14 5.58 35.06
CA LEU A 298 -3.09 4.50 34.06
C LEU A 298 -3.78 3.22 34.55
N ASP A 299 -3.72 2.93 35.85
CA ASP A 299 -4.49 1.85 36.48
C ASP A 299 -6.00 2.14 36.46
N GLU A 300 -6.40 3.40 36.67
CA GLU A 300 -7.80 3.80 36.54
C GLU A 300 -8.31 3.63 35.10
N LEU A 301 -7.50 3.99 34.10
CA LEU A 301 -7.83 3.80 32.69
C LEU A 301 -7.91 2.31 32.30
N ASP A 302 -7.09 1.45 32.89
CA ASP A 302 -7.18 -0.01 32.71
C ASP A 302 -8.49 -0.58 33.24
N ARG A 303 -8.94 -0.13 34.43
CA ARG A 303 -10.22 -0.58 35.00
C ARG A 303 -11.43 -0.16 34.16
N ARG A 304 -11.27 0.87 33.32
CA ARG A 304 -12.29 1.40 32.41
C ARG A 304 -12.22 0.78 31.00
N ASP A 305 -11.28 -0.14 30.75
CA ASP A 305 -11.05 -0.81 29.46
C ASP A 305 -10.85 0.16 28.28
N VAL A 306 -10.18 1.28 28.54
CA VAL A 306 -9.94 2.30 27.52
C VAL A 306 -8.74 1.88 26.66
N VAL A 307 -9.01 1.51 25.40
CA VAL A 307 -7.95 1.20 24.42
C VAL A 307 -7.68 2.43 23.54
N ALA A 308 -6.80 3.32 24.02
CA ALA A 308 -6.36 4.49 23.25
C ALA A 308 -4.85 4.45 23.01
N SER A 309 -4.40 4.78 21.79
CA SER A 309 -2.98 4.75 21.41
C SER A 309 -2.08 5.64 22.27
N LYS A 310 -2.64 6.70 22.86
CA LYS A 310 -1.96 7.56 23.83
C LYS A 310 -1.64 6.83 25.15
N ILE A 311 -2.46 5.88 25.60
CA ILE A 311 -2.26 5.16 26.86
C ILE A 311 -1.02 4.27 26.77
N GLY A 312 -0.88 3.52 25.67
CA GLY A 312 0.32 2.73 25.41
C GLY A 312 1.59 3.59 25.37
N LEU A 313 1.51 4.77 24.75
CA LEU A 313 2.62 5.71 24.69
C LEU A 313 2.98 6.26 26.09
N GLN A 314 1.98 6.58 26.91
CA GLN A 314 2.17 7.04 28.28
C GLN A 314 2.81 5.96 29.17
N ARG A 315 2.35 4.70 29.07
CA ARG A 315 2.96 3.57 29.78
C ARG A 315 4.41 3.34 29.40
N ALA A 316 4.69 3.31 28.10
CA ALA A 316 6.06 3.14 27.63
C ALA A 316 6.96 4.28 28.13
N ARG A 317 6.50 5.54 28.07
CA ARG A 317 7.25 6.69 28.59
C ARG A 317 7.44 6.65 30.12
N LEU A 318 6.41 6.27 30.88
CA LEU A 318 6.52 6.09 32.34
C LEU A 318 7.64 5.09 32.70
N LEU A 319 7.67 3.96 32.00
CA LEU A 319 8.70 2.94 32.18
C LEU A 319 10.08 3.41 31.72
N GLU A 320 10.15 4.18 30.63
CA GLU A 320 11.37 4.84 30.17
C GLU A 320 11.94 5.79 31.24
N GLU A 321 11.10 6.63 31.87
CA GLU A 321 11.51 7.56 32.94
C GLU A 321 11.92 6.83 34.23
N LYS A 322 11.28 5.69 34.54
CA LYS A 322 11.71 4.81 35.65
C LYS A 322 13.01 4.03 35.36
N GLY A 323 13.57 4.14 34.15
CA GLY A 323 14.77 3.41 33.74
C GLY A 323 14.53 1.93 33.37
N CYS A 324 13.27 1.50 33.30
CA CYS A 324 12.87 0.13 32.94
C CYS A 324 12.81 -0.04 31.41
N TYR A 325 13.93 0.14 30.73
CA TYR A 325 13.98 0.26 29.27
C TYR A 325 13.48 -0.98 28.51
N GLU A 326 13.79 -2.20 28.98
CA GLU A 326 13.32 -3.43 28.33
C GLU A 326 11.81 -3.60 28.45
N LEU A 327 11.26 -3.31 29.63
CA LEU A 327 9.82 -3.35 29.87
C LEU A 327 9.10 -2.24 29.07
N SER A 328 9.69 -1.05 28.99
CA SER A 328 9.21 0.04 28.13
C SER A 328 9.12 -0.39 26.67
N ALA A 329 10.17 -1.03 26.14
CA ALA A 329 10.19 -1.53 24.77
C ALA A 329 9.14 -2.63 24.56
N ALA A 330 9.01 -3.58 25.49
CA ALA A 330 8.03 -4.64 25.43
C ALA A 330 6.59 -4.12 25.44
N VAL A 331 6.28 -3.15 26.31
CA VAL A 331 4.96 -2.50 26.36
C VAL A 331 4.67 -1.75 25.07
N ALA A 332 5.63 -0.97 24.56
CA ALA A 332 5.45 -0.26 23.30
C ALA A 332 5.22 -1.22 22.11
N MET A 333 5.99 -2.31 22.02
CA MET A 333 5.79 -3.36 21.01
C MET A 333 4.43 -4.06 21.15
N ASP A 334 3.98 -4.33 22.37
CA ASP A 334 2.66 -4.92 22.61
C ASP A 334 1.54 -4.02 22.10
N TRP A 335 1.62 -2.72 22.39
CA TRP A 335 0.67 -1.74 21.89
C TRP A 335 0.72 -1.56 20.38
N ILE A 336 1.92 -1.60 19.76
CA ILE A 336 2.07 -1.62 18.30
C ILE A 336 1.34 -2.84 17.69
N ARG A 337 1.45 -4.01 18.32
CA ARG A 337 0.74 -5.23 17.89
C ARG A 337 -0.78 -5.09 18.02
N ARG A 338 -1.27 -4.58 19.16
CA ARG A 338 -2.73 -4.39 19.39
C ARG A 338 -3.36 -3.38 18.43
N LEU A 339 -2.68 -2.28 18.14
CA LEU A 339 -3.18 -1.22 17.28
C LEU A 339 -3.01 -1.54 15.78
N GLY A 340 -2.04 -2.39 15.44
CA GLY A 340 -1.60 -2.64 14.06
C GLY A 340 -0.68 -1.54 13.52
N ALA A 341 0.36 -1.92 12.76
CA ALA A 341 1.45 -1.02 12.37
C ALA A 341 1.02 0.24 11.60
N ARG A 342 -0.09 0.21 10.85
CA ARG A 342 -0.62 1.38 10.11
C ARG A 342 -1.39 2.37 10.99
N ASN A 343 -2.04 1.90 12.06
CA ASN A 343 -2.84 2.74 12.96
C ASN A 343 -2.07 3.17 14.21
N CYS A 344 -0.88 2.63 14.40
CA CYS A 344 -0.02 2.98 15.52
C CYS A 344 0.63 4.36 15.30
N PRO A 345 0.57 5.27 16.28
CA PRO A 345 1.30 6.53 16.19
C PRO A 345 2.81 6.26 16.08
N PRO A 346 3.55 6.98 15.20
CA PRO A 346 4.98 6.79 15.04
C PRO A 346 5.77 6.94 16.34
N ALA A 347 5.25 7.75 17.27
CA ALA A 347 5.82 7.97 18.60
C ALA A 347 6.02 6.68 19.42
N LEU A 348 5.23 5.62 19.20
CA LEU A 348 5.43 4.32 19.86
C LEU A 348 6.66 3.60 19.31
N SER A 349 6.81 3.55 17.99
CA SER A 349 8.01 2.99 17.34
C SER A 349 9.27 3.78 17.70
N GLU A 350 9.15 5.11 17.80
CA GLU A 350 10.21 5.99 18.26
C GLU A 350 10.67 5.68 19.68
N VAL A 351 9.73 5.40 20.61
CA VAL A 351 10.08 4.98 21.97
C VAL A 351 10.90 3.70 21.91
N VAL A 352 10.45 2.66 21.18
CA VAL A 352 11.15 1.37 21.09
C VAL A 352 12.61 1.54 20.67
N VAL A 353 12.86 2.22 19.54
CA VAL A 353 14.23 2.44 19.04
C VAL A 353 15.05 3.25 20.06
N ARG A 354 14.45 4.26 20.68
CA ARG A 354 15.14 5.10 21.68
C ARG A 354 15.53 4.32 22.94
N VAL A 355 14.64 3.51 23.53
CA VAL A 355 14.98 2.73 24.73
C VAL A 355 15.95 1.58 24.42
N LEU A 356 15.91 0.97 23.24
CA LEU A 356 16.91 -0.01 22.82
C LEU A 356 18.31 0.62 22.68
N LEU A 357 18.40 1.84 22.14
CA LEU A 357 19.65 2.61 22.11
C LEU A 357 20.15 2.96 23.52
N LYS A 358 19.25 3.40 24.42
CA LYS A 358 19.60 3.67 25.84
C LYS A 358 20.06 2.40 26.59
N SER A 359 19.61 1.23 26.16
CA SER A 359 19.98 -0.09 26.72
C SER A 359 21.23 -0.69 26.09
N SER A 360 21.99 0.08 25.29
CA SER A 360 23.19 -0.40 24.58
C SER A 360 22.93 -1.57 23.62
N ARG A 361 21.73 -1.63 23.01
CA ARG A 361 21.34 -2.64 22.00
C ARG A 361 21.16 -2.00 20.61
N PRO A 362 22.22 -1.42 20.00
CA PRO A 362 22.10 -0.69 18.74
C PRO A 362 21.68 -1.58 17.55
N ARG A 363 22.03 -2.88 17.56
CA ARG A 363 21.63 -3.80 16.49
C ARG A 363 20.13 -4.07 16.48
N ASP A 364 19.53 -4.25 17.65
CA ASP A 364 18.08 -4.47 17.77
C ASP A 364 17.30 -3.18 17.48
N ALA A 365 17.84 -2.03 17.91
CA ALA A 365 17.29 -0.72 17.56
C ALA A 365 17.29 -0.48 16.05
N TRP A 366 18.37 -0.86 15.37
CA TRP A 366 18.47 -0.77 13.91
C TRP A 366 17.45 -1.69 13.24
N ASN A 367 17.45 -2.99 13.55
CA ASN A 367 16.53 -3.96 12.93
C ASN A 367 15.07 -3.54 13.10
N PHE A 368 14.65 -3.18 14.32
CA PHE A 368 13.29 -2.73 14.57
C PHE A 368 12.95 -1.44 13.82
N GLY A 369 13.90 -0.50 13.76
CA GLY A 369 13.74 0.75 13.03
C GLY A 369 13.52 0.53 11.53
N GLU A 370 14.29 -0.36 10.91
CA GLU A 370 14.10 -0.79 9.51
C GLU A 370 12.72 -1.40 9.31
N ASP A 371 12.36 -2.37 10.15
CA ASP A 371 11.08 -3.08 10.04
C ASP A 371 9.89 -2.12 10.15
N ALA A 372 9.95 -1.16 11.07
CA ALA A 372 8.92 -0.14 11.23
C ALA A 372 8.83 0.79 10.01
N ILE A 373 9.96 1.19 9.43
CA ILE A 373 10.01 2.02 8.22
C ILE A 373 9.44 1.24 7.02
N ILE A 374 9.84 -0.02 6.85
CA ILE A 374 9.36 -0.94 5.80
C ILE A 374 7.85 -1.22 5.96
N ALA A 375 7.36 -1.31 7.19
CA ALA A 375 5.94 -1.44 7.51
C ALA A 375 5.12 -0.17 7.21
N GLY A 376 5.78 0.94 6.83
CA GLY A 376 5.13 2.18 6.39
C GLY A 376 5.03 3.26 7.47
N VAL A 377 5.72 3.12 8.60
CA VAL A 377 5.74 4.16 9.65
C VAL A 377 6.52 5.39 9.15
N ARG A 378 5.80 6.48 8.89
CA ARG A 378 6.38 7.74 8.41
C ARG A 378 6.77 8.65 9.58
N SER A 379 8.01 8.54 10.07
CA SER A 379 8.60 9.47 11.03
C SER A 379 10.07 9.75 10.74
N ASP A 380 10.40 11.04 10.64
CA ASP A 380 11.78 11.48 10.43
C ASP A 380 12.63 11.25 11.68
N GLN A 381 12.02 11.41 12.86
CA GLN A 381 12.67 11.14 14.14
C GLN A 381 13.02 9.66 14.28
N LEU A 382 12.13 8.76 13.85
CA LEU A 382 12.41 7.33 13.80
C LEU A 382 13.60 7.05 12.88
N ARG A 383 13.61 7.59 11.65
CA ARG A 383 14.70 7.43 10.68
C ARG A 383 16.04 7.95 11.21
N LEU A 384 16.06 9.09 11.88
CA LEU A 384 17.27 9.63 12.52
C LEU A 384 17.82 8.70 13.61
N MET A 385 16.94 8.11 14.42
CA MET A 385 17.35 7.16 15.46
C MET A 385 17.82 5.82 14.85
N THR A 386 17.18 5.35 13.78
CA THR A 386 17.65 4.18 13.01
C THR A 386 19.02 4.45 12.38
N ALA A 387 19.25 5.65 11.82
CA ALA A 387 20.55 6.06 11.30
C ALA A 387 21.63 6.03 12.39
N ARG A 388 21.31 6.55 13.58
CA ARG A 388 22.20 6.50 14.75
C ARG A 388 22.52 5.06 15.17
N ALA A 389 21.52 4.18 15.14
CA ALA A 389 21.67 2.77 15.46
C ALA A 389 22.59 2.04 14.46
N ALA A 390 22.39 2.27 13.16
CA ALA A 390 23.23 1.74 12.08
C ALA A 390 24.68 2.25 12.19
N PHE A 391 24.87 3.54 12.46
CA PHE A 391 26.21 4.12 12.67
C PHE A 391 26.91 3.50 13.88
N ALA A 392 26.19 3.31 15.00
CA ALA A 392 26.73 2.63 16.18
C ALA A 392 27.10 1.15 15.91
N CYS A 393 26.49 0.53 14.90
CA CYS A 393 26.85 -0.79 14.38
C CYS A 393 27.97 -0.76 13.30
N ASN A 394 28.63 0.37 13.10
CA ASN A 394 29.69 0.58 12.11
C ASN A 394 29.22 0.37 10.65
N ASP A 395 27.95 0.68 10.36
CA ASP A 395 27.40 0.73 9.01
C ASP A 395 27.10 2.19 8.59
N PRO A 396 28.12 2.95 8.15
CA PRO A 396 27.96 4.34 7.75
C PRO A 396 27.15 4.49 6.45
N VAL A 397 26.99 3.42 5.67
CA VAL A 397 26.24 3.46 4.41
C VAL A 397 24.74 3.53 4.69
N VAL A 398 24.23 2.64 5.55
CA VAL A 398 22.81 2.63 5.93
C VAL A 398 22.47 3.88 6.74
N ALA A 399 23.37 4.32 7.62
CA ALA A 399 23.21 5.58 8.35
C ALA A 399 23.07 6.78 7.39
N ARG A 400 23.91 6.83 6.34
CA ARG A 400 23.87 7.88 5.31
C ARG A 400 22.55 7.88 4.56
N SER A 401 22.07 6.71 4.13
CA SER A 401 20.81 6.58 3.38
C SER A 401 19.61 7.19 4.14
N HIS A 402 19.46 6.88 5.43
CA HIS A 402 18.38 7.45 6.25
C HIS A 402 18.52 8.95 6.47
N LEU A 403 19.75 9.45 6.65
CA LEU A 403 20.01 10.88 6.81
C LEU A 403 19.67 11.66 5.55
N THR A 404 20.08 11.16 4.38
CA THR A 404 19.76 11.75 3.08
C THR A 404 18.24 11.87 2.92
N HIS A 405 17.49 10.81 3.24
CA HIS A 405 16.03 10.85 3.10
C HIS A 405 15.36 11.89 4.01
N VAL A 406 15.80 12.03 5.26
CA VAL A 406 15.27 13.04 6.19
C VAL A 406 15.58 14.46 5.69
N VAL A 407 16.81 14.70 5.23
CA VAL A 407 17.24 16.03 4.76
C VAL A 407 16.48 16.43 3.50
N MET A 408 16.34 15.52 2.53
CA MET A 408 15.63 15.76 1.27
C MET A 408 14.15 16.09 1.46
N ARG A 409 13.56 15.65 2.57
CA ARG A 409 12.16 15.95 2.91
C ARG A 409 11.96 17.38 3.42
N HIS A 410 12.95 17.94 4.11
CA HIS A 410 12.84 19.24 4.79
C HIS A 410 13.52 20.39 4.05
N CYS A 411 14.32 20.10 3.03
CA CYS A 411 15.06 21.11 2.28
C CYS A 411 14.29 21.57 1.03
N PRO A 412 14.17 22.89 0.79
CA PRO A 412 13.73 23.40 -0.49
C PRO A 412 14.64 22.90 -1.62
N THR A 413 14.06 22.54 -2.76
CA THR A 413 14.77 21.91 -3.90
C THR A 413 16.01 22.70 -4.37
N HIS A 414 15.99 24.03 -4.25
CA HIS A 414 17.11 24.90 -4.61
C HIS A 414 18.28 24.91 -3.60
N LEU A 415 18.02 24.52 -2.33
CA LEU A 415 19.01 24.42 -1.25
C LEU A 415 19.56 23.00 -1.05
N VAL A 416 18.93 21.99 -1.66
CA VAL A 416 19.39 20.59 -1.62
C VAL A 416 20.85 20.46 -2.08
N TYR A 417 21.25 21.28 -3.06
CA TYR A 417 22.60 21.30 -3.64
C TYR A 417 23.70 21.71 -2.64
N GLY A 418 23.49 22.77 -1.85
CA GLY A 418 24.44 23.24 -0.81
C GLY A 418 24.31 22.51 0.53
N MET A 419 23.26 21.71 0.72
CA MET A 419 23.05 20.89 1.93
C MET A 419 23.81 19.58 1.90
N THR A 420 23.89 18.98 0.72
CA THR A 420 24.65 17.75 0.47
C THR A 420 26.15 17.99 0.71
N GLU A 421 26.62 19.22 0.46
CA GLU A 421 27.93 19.80 0.83
C GLU A 421 28.27 19.62 2.31
N ALA A 422 27.45 20.24 3.18
CA ALA A 422 27.68 20.26 4.61
C ALA A 422 27.55 18.86 5.23
N LEU A 423 26.57 18.05 4.78
CA LEU A 423 26.40 16.68 5.26
C LEU A 423 27.56 15.76 4.88
N ASN A 424 28.14 15.94 3.69
CA ASN A 424 29.33 15.19 3.29
C ASN A 424 30.56 15.60 4.08
N GLU A 425 30.79 16.90 4.34
CA GLU A 425 31.90 17.35 5.20
C GLU A 425 31.75 16.85 6.65
N ILE A 426 30.54 16.88 7.22
CA ILE A 426 30.25 16.35 8.57
C ILE A 426 30.48 14.83 8.66
N LEU A 427 30.27 14.08 7.57
CA LEU A 427 30.38 12.62 7.55
C LEU A 427 31.75 12.09 7.10
N TYR A 428 32.55 12.88 6.37
CA TYR A 428 33.87 12.47 5.88
C TYR A 428 35.05 13.09 6.64
N ASP A 429 34.93 14.29 7.23
CA ASP A 429 36.07 14.99 7.82
C ASP A 429 36.05 14.99 9.36
N LEU A 430 36.89 14.13 9.94
CA LEU A 430 37.64 14.31 11.21
C LEU A 430 37.00 14.97 12.46
N MET A 431 35.67 14.97 12.65
CA MET A 431 35.03 15.75 13.74
C MET A 431 34.09 14.97 14.68
N GLY A 432 34.22 13.65 14.78
CA GLY A 432 33.71 12.84 15.91
C GLY A 432 32.19 12.89 16.21
N PRO A 433 31.72 12.14 17.24
CA PRO A 433 30.29 12.00 17.57
C PRO A 433 29.56 13.32 17.87
N LYS A 434 30.30 14.38 18.23
CA LYS A 434 29.75 15.64 18.77
C LYS A 434 29.12 16.52 17.68
N ALA A 435 29.74 16.64 16.50
CA ALA A 435 29.16 17.37 15.35
C ALA A 435 27.88 16.68 14.83
N PHE A 436 27.87 15.34 14.83
CA PHE A 436 26.69 14.51 14.57
C PHE A 436 25.55 14.81 15.55
N TYR A 437 25.84 14.93 16.86
CA TYR A 437 24.83 15.30 17.86
C TYR A 437 24.33 16.75 17.70
N GLU A 438 25.16 17.68 17.28
CA GLU A 438 24.77 19.08 17.07
C GLU A 438 23.87 19.28 15.85
N VAL A 439 24.14 18.58 14.74
CA VAL A 439 23.32 18.64 13.51
C VAL A 439 21.99 17.91 13.73
N ALA A 440 22.02 16.73 14.35
CA ALA A 440 20.80 16.01 14.73
C ALA A 440 19.95 16.79 15.76
N ALA A 441 20.58 17.51 16.71
CA ALA A 441 19.88 18.36 17.67
C ALA A 441 19.29 19.63 17.02
N LYS A 442 19.97 20.24 16.03
CA LYS A 442 19.44 21.37 15.25
C LYS A 442 18.26 20.96 14.38
N ILE A 443 18.29 19.77 13.79
CA ILE A 443 17.16 19.20 13.04
C ILE A 443 16.00 18.84 13.99
N GLN A 444 16.28 18.28 15.18
CA GLN A 444 15.27 17.95 16.18
C GLN A 444 14.58 19.17 16.82
N SER A 445 15.31 20.26 17.04
CA SER A 445 14.76 21.46 17.70
C SER A 445 13.75 22.22 16.83
N GLY A 446 13.72 21.98 15.51
CA GLY A 446 12.89 22.72 14.56
C GLY A 446 13.10 24.23 14.62
N ALA A 447 14.28 24.66 15.11
CA ALA A 447 14.77 25.98 14.79
C ALA A 447 14.83 26.02 13.26
N VAL A 448 13.96 26.83 12.66
CA VAL A 448 14.10 27.33 11.28
C VAL A 448 15.57 27.45 10.99
N PHE A 449 16.02 26.93 9.85
CA PHE A 449 17.34 27.18 9.27
C PHE A 449 17.76 28.60 9.66
N SER A 450 18.61 28.74 10.69
CA SER A 450 18.80 30.04 11.34
C SER A 450 19.22 31.03 10.26
N ARG A 451 18.83 32.32 10.33
CA ARG A 451 19.29 33.31 9.36
C ARG A 451 20.80 33.21 9.12
N SER A 452 21.62 32.91 10.13
CA SER A 452 23.06 32.69 9.93
C SER A 452 23.38 31.46 9.07
N PHE A 453 22.63 30.37 9.19
CA PHE A 453 22.81 29.15 8.42
C PHE A 453 22.22 29.29 7.01
N GLN A 454 21.13 30.03 6.82
CA GLN A 454 20.66 30.50 5.51
C GLN A 454 21.66 31.47 4.87
N ASP A 455 22.19 32.44 5.62
CA ASP A 455 23.19 33.40 5.15
C ASP A 455 24.52 32.70 4.82
N ASP A 456 24.88 31.62 5.52
CA ASP A 456 26.05 30.80 5.21
C ASP A 456 25.79 29.88 4.00
N LEU A 457 24.57 29.37 3.83
CA LEU A 457 24.13 28.65 2.62
C LEU A 457 24.02 29.56 1.38
N ASP A 458 23.56 30.80 1.55
CA ASP A 458 23.43 31.83 0.50
C ASP A 458 24.81 32.41 0.13
N LYS A 459 25.79 32.35 1.05
CA LYS A 459 27.21 32.59 0.73
C LYS A 459 27.83 31.41 -0.02
N MET A 460 27.35 30.18 0.21
CA MET A 460 27.76 28.96 -0.50
C MET A 460 27.02 28.80 -1.85
N SER A 461 25.93 29.52 -2.08
CA SER A 461 25.16 29.51 -3.34
C SER A 461 25.83 30.33 -4.46
N GLY A 462 27.09 30.01 -4.76
CA GLY A 462 27.72 30.38 -6.03
C GLY A 462 27.28 29.43 -7.16
N ASP A 463 27.09 29.99 -8.36
CA ASP A 463 26.66 29.39 -9.64
C ASP A 463 26.38 27.88 -9.59
N HIS A 464 25.09 27.52 -9.71
CA HIS A 464 24.57 26.16 -9.55
C HIS A 464 25.17 25.15 -10.55
N GLU A 465 26.22 24.45 -10.12
CA GLU A 465 26.67 23.18 -10.67
C GLU A 465 25.82 22.02 -10.12
N SER A 466 25.54 20.99 -10.94
CA SER A 466 24.71 19.83 -10.56
C SER A 466 25.30 19.04 -9.37
N VAL A 467 24.50 18.22 -8.66
CA VAL A 467 24.99 17.34 -7.56
C VAL A 467 26.13 16.45 -8.08
N ILE A 468 26.00 16.05 -9.33
CA ILE A 468 26.98 15.30 -10.11
C ILE A 468 28.29 16.05 -10.30
N SER A 469 28.22 17.32 -10.72
CA SER A 469 29.36 18.18 -11.01
C SER A 469 30.25 18.42 -9.79
N ARG A 470 29.66 18.58 -8.60
CA ARG A 470 30.39 18.96 -7.37
C ARG A 470 30.74 17.82 -6.42
N TYR A 471 29.92 16.75 -6.33
CA TYR A 471 30.08 15.73 -5.28
C TYR A 471 30.38 14.33 -5.77
N LEU A 472 29.91 14.00 -6.96
CA LEU A 472 30.14 12.67 -7.49
C LEU A 472 31.46 12.62 -8.25
N LEU A 473 31.96 13.73 -8.78
CA LEU A 473 33.33 13.85 -9.32
C LEU A 473 34.31 14.13 -8.17
N LYS A 474 35.19 13.17 -7.81
CA LYS A 474 36.25 13.43 -6.81
C LYS A 474 37.21 14.52 -7.31
N SER A 475 37.48 15.50 -6.44
CA SER A 475 38.19 16.77 -6.72
C SER A 475 39.65 16.66 -7.17
N ASP A 476 40.24 15.46 -7.21
CA ASP A 476 41.61 15.26 -7.69
C ASP A 476 41.73 14.33 -8.91
N ASP A 477 40.63 13.71 -9.38
CA ASP A 477 40.73 12.61 -10.37
C ASP A 477 39.48 12.43 -11.29
N GLU A 478 38.51 13.35 -11.29
CA GLU A 478 37.28 13.33 -12.12
C GLU A 478 36.48 11.99 -12.08
N LYS A 479 36.60 11.18 -11.01
CA LYS A 479 35.91 9.89 -10.91
C LYS A 479 34.55 10.04 -10.23
N PHE A 480 33.51 9.70 -10.98
CA PHE A 480 32.10 9.66 -10.57
C PHE A 480 31.78 8.58 -9.50
N ASP A 481 31.18 8.95 -8.35
CA ASP A 481 30.69 8.01 -7.32
C ASP A 481 29.27 7.50 -7.63
N SER A 482 29.19 6.42 -8.39
CA SER A 482 27.92 5.83 -8.79
C SER A 482 27.10 5.22 -7.66
N ARG A 483 27.67 4.93 -6.48
CA ARG A 483 26.92 4.33 -5.35
C ARG A 483 26.12 5.40 -4.64
N ALA A 484 26.77 6.51 -4.31
CA ALA A 484 26.11 7.67 -3.73
C ALA A 484 24.97 8.20 -4.63
N PHE A 485 25.16 8.16 -5.95
CA PHE A 485 24.10 8.52 -6.91
C PHE A 485 22.86 7.65 -6.81
N ILE A 486 23.01 6.32 -6.71
CA ILE A 486 21.87 5.40 -6.61
C ILE A 486 21.10 5.62 -5.31
N ASP A 487 21.81 5.84 -4.21
CA ASP A 487 21.19 6.14 -2.91
C ASP A 487 20.41 7.47 -2.96
N PHE A 488 20.96 8.48 -3.64
CA PHE A 488 20.27 9.75 -3.93
C PHE A 488 19.00 9.55 -4.76
N VAL A 489 19.08 8.78 -5.84
CA VAL A 489 17.92 8.49 -6.71
C VAL A 489 16.81 7.78 -5.93
N HIS A 490 17.15 6.82 -5.06
CA HIS A 490 16.19 6.18 -4.16
C HIS A 490 15.58 7.17 -3.16
N ALA A 491 16.39 8.08 -2.59
CA ALA A 491 15.89 9.09 -1.68
C ALA A 491 14.91 10.05 -2.36
N CYS A 492 15.20 10.52 -3.58
CA CYS A 492 14.28 11.34 -4.36
C CYS A 492 12.97 10.61 -4.67
N TRP A 493 13.06 9.32 -5.01
CA TRP A 493 11.89 8.48 -5.26
C TRP A 493 10.98 8.40 -4.03
N ASP A 494 11.56 8.11 -2.87
CA ASP A 494 10.80 7.94 -1.63
C ASP A 494 10.24 9.28 -1.09
N THR A 495 10.85 10.41 -1.44
CA THR A 495 10.37 11.76 -1.05
C THR A 495 9.47 12.44 -2.08
N GLY A 496 9.21 11.80 -3.23
CA GLY A 496 8.39 12.38 -4.31
C GLY A 496 9.07 13.50 -5.10
N GLN A 497 10.39 13.67 -4.96
CA GLN A 497 11.20 14.67 -5.66
C GLN A 497 11.56 14.18 -7.07
N HIS A 498 10.55 13.83 -7.87
CA HIS A 498 10.73 13.20 -9.18
C HIS A 498 11.40 14.14 -10.20
N ASP A 499 11.09 15.43 -10.18
CA ASP A 499 11.70 16.41 -11.10
C ASP A 499 13.19 16.56 -10.85
N LEU A 500 13.61 16.58 -9.58
CA LEU A 500 15.01 16.62 -9.17
C LEU A 500 15.74 15.31 -9.52
N MET A 501 15.08 14.17 -9.28
CA MET A 501 15.60 12.87 -9.71
C MET A 501 15.85 12.86 -11.22
N CYS A 502 14.88 13.33 -12.01
CA CYS A 502 14.99 13.38 -13.46
C CYS A 502 16.06 14.38 -13.93
N SER A 503 16.14 15.57 -13.33
CA SER A 503 17.14 16.58 -13.70
C SER A 503 18.56 16.09 -13.44
N GLU A 504 18.82 15.47 -12.29
CA GLU A 504 20.14 14.91 -11.98
C GLU A 504 20.44 13.68 -12.84
N ILE A 505 19.45 12.81 -13.11
CA ILE A 505 19.67 11.73 -14.08
C ILE A 505 20.10 12.31 -15.43
N TYR A 506 19.43 13.36 -15.93
CA TYR A 506 19.83 14.01 -17.19
C TYR A 506 21.18 14.75 -17.13
N ALA A 507 21.63 15.16 -15.94
CA ALA A 507 22.88 15.88 -15.72
C ALA A 507 24.10 14.95 -15.55
N LEU A 508 23.93 13.62 -15.59
CA LEU A 508 25.03 12.67 -15.41
C LEU A 508 26.17 12.93 -16.40
N PRO A 509 27.44 13.00 -15.93
CA PRO A 509 28.58 13.29 -16.78
C PRO A 509 28.82 12.13 -17.75
N GLU A 510 29.40 12.42 -18.92
CA GLU A 510 29.70 11.36 -19.90
C GLU A 510 30.71 10.32 -19.38
N SER A 511 31.53 10.69 -18.40
CA SER A 511 32.50 9.81 -17.75
C SER A 511 31.92 8.92 -16.64
N ALA A 512 30.64 9.05 -16.27
CA ALA A 512 30.06 8.27 -15.18
C ALA A 512 29.95 6.78 -15.49
N LYS A 513 30.55 5.95 -14.62
CA LYS A 513 30.50 4.48 -14.73
C LYS A 513 29.62 3.88 -13.64
N PHE A 514 28.68 3.05 -14.06
CA PHE A 514 27.80 2.27 -13.17
C PHE A 514 28.17 0.79 -13.25
N SER A 515 28.17 0.11 -12.11
CA SER A 515 28.23 -1.35 -12.05
C SER A 515 26.91 -1.96 -12.55
N PRO A 516 26.92 -3.23 -13.00
CA PRO A 516 25.71 -3.95 -13.39
C PRO A 516 24.59 -3.94 -12.34
N LYS A 517 24.94 -4.03 -11.05
CA LYS A 517 23.98 -3.98 -9.94
C LYS A 517 23.29 -2.61 -9.84
N GLN A 518 24.05 -1.53 -10.03
CA GLN A 518 23.52 -0.16 -10.02
C GLN A 518 22.64 0.11 -11.24
N MET A 519 22.99 -0.43 -12.41
CA MET A 519 22.14 -0.37 -13.60
C MET A 519 20.83 -1.14 -13.43
N LYS A 520 20.86 -2.31 -12.77
CA LYS A 520 19.64 -3.07 -12.41
C LYS A 520 18.72 -2.28 -11.47
N ALA A 521 19.27 -1.48 -10.56
CA ALA A 521 18.49 -0.58 -9.69
C ALA A 521 17.80 0.54 -10.49
N LEU A 522 18.53 1.21 -11.39
CA LEU A 522 17.97 2.24 -12.28
C LEU A 522 16.87 1.69 -13.21
N ARG A 523 16.98 0.43 -13.68
CA ARG A 523 15.95 -0.23 -14.50
C ARG A 523 14.60 -0.36 -13.77
N ARG A 524 14.60 -0.62 -12.46
CA ARG A 524 13.34 -0.72 -11.68
C ARG A 524 12.57 0.61 -11.69
N ILE A 525 13.29 1.72 -11.70
CA ILE A 525 12.75 3.07 -11.76
C ILE A 525 12.25 3.38 -13.19
N ALA A 526 12.98 2.90 -14.21
CA ALA A 526 12.57 3.01 -15.62
C ALA A 526 11.22 2.33 -15.94
N HIS A 527 10.86 1.28 -15.19
CA HIS A 527 9.57 0.63 -15.33
C HIS A 527 8.40 1.55 -14.94
N TYR A 528 8.59 2.42 -13.94
CA TYR A 528 7.56 3.38 -13.50
C TYR A 528 7.47 4.61 -14.41
N MET A 529 8.58 5.00 -15.04
CA MET A 529 8.60 6.06 -16.05
C MET A 529 8.23 5.57 -17.46
N ARG A 530 7.46 4.47 -17.55
CA ARG A 530 6.96 3.91 -18.81
C ARG A 530 6.04 4.93 -19.49
N GLY A 531 6.60 5.66 -20.46
CA GLY A 531 5.91 6.70 -21.22
C GLY A 531 6.79 7.91 -21.52
N ASP A 532 7.90 8.09 -20.79
CA ASP A 532 8.83 9.20 -21.03
C ASP A 532 9.91 8.81 -22.05
N ASP A 533 9.72 9.27 -23.29
CA ASP A 533 10.66 9.05 -24.40
C ASP A 533 12.01 9.75 -24.21
N LYS A 534 12.12 10.80 -23.38
CA LYS A 534 13.41 11.43 -23.06
C LYS A 534 14.19 10.56 -22.08
N PHE A 535 13.52 10.02 -21.06
CA PHE A 535 14.13 9.10 -20.10
C PHE A 535 14.58 7.78 -20.74
N ARG A 536 13.76 7.20 -21.62
CA ARG A 536 14.15 6.00 -22.39
C ARG A 536 15.37 6.23 -23.27
N ARG A 537 15.41 7.34 -24.01
CA ARG A 537 16.57 7.72 -24.84
C ARG A 537 17.81 8.00 -24.01
N PHE A 538 17.66 8.59 -22.83
CA PHE A 538 18.76 8.82 -21.88
C PHE A 538 19.38 7.51 -21.38
N ILE A 539 18.56 6.58 -20.85
CA ILE A 539 19.02 5.25 -20.40
C ILE A 539 19.65 4.47 -21.57
N SER A 540 19.01 4.47 -22.75
CA SER A 540 19.53 3.85 -23.98
C SER A 540 20.92 4.36 -24.36
N ARG A 541 21.13 5.69 -24.31
CA ARG A 541 22.41 6.34 -24.64
C ARG A 541 23.50 5.98 -23.64
N ARG A 542 23.21 6.01 -22.34
CA ARG A 542 24.19 5.67 -21.30
C ARG A 542 24.53 4.19 -21.24
N LEU A 543 23.62 3.32 -21.66
CA LEU A 543 23.92 1.90 -21.89
C LEU A 543 24.84 1.67 -23.08
N LYS A 544 24.71 2.48 -24.14
CA LYS A 544 25.64 2.47 -25.29
C LYS A 544 27.06 2.97 -24.89
N ASP A 545 27.16 3.88 -23.92
CA ASP A 545 28.43 4.44 -23.40
C ASP A 545 29.13 3.54 -22.36
N LEU A 546 28.44 2.54 -21.81
CA LEU A 546 29.03 1.45 -21.02
C LEU A 546 29.82 0.52 -21.96
N VAL A 547 30.90 1.07 -22.54
CA VAL A 547 32.01 0.30 -23.09
C VAL A 547 32.67 -0.38 -21.91
N LEU A 548 32.14 -1.56 -21.58
CA LEU A 548 32.85 -2.56 -20.80
C LEU A 548 34.16 -2.83 -21.54
N ASP A 549 35.26 -2.76 -20.81
CA ASP A 549 36.63 -2.82 -21.32
C ASP A 549 36.89 -4.02 -22.27
N ASP A 550 38.04 -3.98 -22.93
CA ASP A 550 38.49 -4.93 -23.95
C ASP A 550 38.58 -6.42 -23.50
N GLN A 551 38.08 -6.80 -22.31
CA GLN A 551 37.97 -8.20 -21.88
C GLN A 551 36.59 -8.68 -21.40
N GLY A 552 35.59 -7.84 -21.07
CA GLY A 552 34.44 -8.28 -20.26
C GLY A 552 33.05 -7.77 -20.65
N ARG A 553 32.42 -8.35 -21.69
CA ARG A 553 31.00 -8.14 -22.00
C ARG A 553 30.08 -8.76 -20.93
N ASP A 554 29.24 -7.95 -20.31
CA ASP A 554 28.12 -8.40 -19.47
C ASP A 554 26.92 -8.69 -20.39
N ASP A 555 26.45 -9.93 -20.36
CA ASP A 555 25.28 -10.42 -21.10
C ASP A 555 24.05 -9.51 -20.96
N PHE A 556 23.96 -8.82 -19.83
CA PHE A 556 22.87 -7.92 -19.48
C PHE A 556 22.79 -6.66 -20.37
N SER A 557 23.91 -6.19 -20.93
CA SER A 557 23.91 -4.97 -21.74
C SER A 557 23.09 -5.13 -23.02
N PHE A 558 23.16 -6.29 -23.68
CA PHE A 558 22.38 -6.58 -24.89
C PHE A 558 20.87 -6.57 -24.61
N VAL A 559 20.43 -7.14 -23.48
CA VAL A 559 19.01 -7.11 -23.08
C VAL A 559 18.51 -5.68 -23.00
N LEU A 560 19.27 -4.81 -22.34
CA LEU A 560 18.87 -3.41 -22.19
C LEU A 560 18.95 -2.62 -23.49
N GLU A 561 19.95 -2.89 -24.34
CA GLU A 561 20.03 -2.29 -25.67
C GLU A 561 18.80 -2.65 -26.52
N PHE A 562 18.37 -3.92 -26.51
CA PHE A 562 17.16 -4.34 -27.21
C PHE A 562 15.89 -3.71 -26.64
N GLU A 563 15.75 -3.64 -25.31
CA GLU A 563 14.61 -2.97 -24.65
C GLU A 563 14.54 -1.47 -24.97
N ALA A 564 15.68 -0.86 -25.29
CA ALA A 564 15.81 0.57 -25.51
C ALA A 564 15.94 0.96 -26.99
N ALA A 565 15.87 -0.01 -27.91
CA ALA A 565 15.91 0.21 -29.35
C ALA A 565 14.61 0.86 -29.85
N THR A 566 14.74 1.85 -30.72
CA THR A 566 13.61 2.68 -31.19
C THR A 566 13.30 2.51 -32.67
N SER A 567 14.20 1.89 -33.44
CA SER A 567 14.03 1.63 -34.87
C SER A 567 14.42 0.19 -35.24
N ARG A 568 13.91 -0.31 -36.36
CA ARG A 568 14.28 -1.63 -36.91
C ARG A 568 15.77 -1.72 -37.27
N GLU A 569 16.35 -0.62 -37.73
CA GLU A 569 17.79 -0.52 -38.03
C GLU A 569 18.64 -0.69 -36.77
N GLU A 570 18.25 -0.03 -35.66
CA GLU A 570 18.93 -0.20 -34.37
C GLU A 570 18.85 -1.64 -33.88
N VAL A 571 17.65 -2.25 -33.97
CA VAL A 571 17.43 -3.65 -33.60
C VAL A 571 18.33 -4.59 -34.41
N GLY A 572 18.44 -4.37 -35.72
CA GLY A 572 19.33 -5.15 -36.60
C GLY A 572 20.80 -5.01 -36.23
N ALA A 573 21.27 -3.79 -35.93
CA ALA A 573 22.66 -3.56 -35.53
C ALA A 573 23.00 -4.21 -34.18
N ILE A 574 22.11 -4.10 -33.19
CA ILE A 574 22.26 -4.72 -31.87
C ILE A 574 22.25 -6.25 -32.02
N ALA A 575 21.33 -6.79 -32.82
CA ALA A 575 21.25 -8.22 -33.10
C ALA A 575 22.53 -8.76 -33.72
N GLN A 576 23.11 -8.08 -34.71
CA GLN A 576 24.39 -8.50 -35.31
C GLN A 576 25.50 -8.59 -34.27
N ARG A 577 25.67 -7.55 -33.43
CA ARG A 577 26.68 -7.55 -32.36
C ARG A 577 26.44 -8.64 -31.32
N CYS A 578 25.18 -8.83 -30.93
CA CYS A 578 24.77 -9.87 -30.00
C CYS A 578 25.08 -11.27 -30.56
N MET A 579 24.77 -11.52 -31.83
CA MET A 579 25.05 -12.83 -32.45
C MET A 579 26.57 -13.07 -32.62
N ASP A 580 27.36 -12.03 -32.87
CA ASP A 580 28.83 -12.14 -32.93
C ASP A 580 29.45 -12.32 -31.53
N PHE A 581 28.77 -11.88 -30.48
CA PHE A 581 29.12 -12.18 -29.09
C PHE A 581 28.87 -13.64 -28.74
N VAL A 582 27.63 -14.10 -28.96
CA VAL A 582 27.20 -15.47 -28.63
C VAL A 582 27.96 -16.51 -29.48
N ALA A 583 28.42 -16.16 -30.68
CA ALA A 583 29.28 -17.03 -31.49
C ALA A 583 30.69 -17.24 -30.91
N LYS A 584 31.18 -16.33 -30.06
CA LYS A 584 32.55 -16.36 -29.51
C LYS A 584 32.62 -16.80 -28.05
N ARG A 585 31.52 -16.68 -27.30
CA ARG A 585 31.44 -16.95 -25.86
C ARG A 585 30.08 -17.50 -25.50
N GLU A 586 30.02 -18.32 -24.45
CA GLU A 586 28.75 -18.81 -23.93
C GLU A 586 28.03 -17.67 -23.18
N PRO A 587 26.77 -17.34 -23.54
CA PRO A 587 26.04 -16.27 -22.87
C PRO A 587 25.62 -16.71 -21.46
N GLY A 588 25.61 -15.77 -20.53
CA GLY A 588 25.07 -15.92 -19.19
C GLY A 588 23.54 -16.06 -19.17
N ARG A 589 23.03 -16.40 -17.98
CA ARG A 589 21.62 -16.80 -17.79
C ARG A 589 20.61 -15.74 -18.24
N GLN A 590 20.92 -14.46 -18.06
CA GLN A 590 20.02 -13.35 -18.40
C GLN A 590 19.84 -13.21 -19.92
N LEU A 591 20.92 -13.19 -20.69
CA LEU A 591 20.84 -13.13 -22.15
C LEU A 591 20.28 -14.43 -22.74
N LYS A 592 20.60 -15.60 -22.17
CA LYS A 592 19.96 -16.87 -22.54
C LYS A 592 18.45 -16.80 -22.36
N SER A 593 17.99 -16.32 -21.20
CA SER A 593 16.56 -16.16 -20.89
C SER A 593 15.88 -15.18 -21.84
N PHE A 594 16.52 -14.05 -22.13
CA PHE A 594 16.02 -13.05 -23.07
C PHE A 594 15.93 -13.60 -24.50
N LEU A 595 16.99 -14.22 -25.01
CA LEU A 595 16.98 -14.80 -26.36
C LEU A 595 15.96 -15.95 -26.49
N ALA A 596 15.80 -16.76 -25.45
CA ALA A 596 14.79 -17.82 -25.42
C ALA A 596 13.37 -17.26 -25.59
N LEU A 597 13.02 -16.22 -24.84
CA LEU A 597 11.70 -15.59 -24.84
C LEU A 597 11.48 -14.68 -26.06
N GLU A 598 12.37 -13.72 -26.28
CA GLU A 598 12.14 -12.64 -27.25
C GLU A 598 12.81 -12.90 -28.60
N GLY A 599 13.65 -13.95 -28.74
CA GLY A 599 14.46 -14.18 -29.93
C GLY A 599 13.66 -14.35 -31.22
N GLU A 600 12.47 -14.96 -31.18
CA GLU A 600 11.64 -15.13 -32.38
C GLU A 600 11.02 -13.79 -32.81
N LYS A 601 10.50 -13.03 -31.85
CA LYS A 601 9.98 -11.69 -32.09
C LYS A 601 11.09 -10.79 -32.61
N LEU A 602 12.28 -10.85 -32.01
CA LEU A 602 13.45 -10.13 -32.46
C LEU A 602 13.80 -10.49 -33.91
N ALA A 603 13.88 -11.79 -34.24
CA ALA A 603 14.13 -12.26 -35.60
C ALA A 603 13.08 -11.74 -36.60
N SER A 604 11.81 -11.70 -36.21
CA SER A 604 10.73 -11.17 -37.07
C SER A 604 10.82 -9.67 -37.37
N THR A 605 11.58 -8.92 -36.57
CA THR A 605 11.77 -7.46 -36.74
C THR A 605 13.05 -7.10 -37.51
N ILE A 606 13.92 -8.07 -37.79
CA ILE A 606 15.19 -7.89 -38.49
C ILE A 606 14.99 -8.05 -40.00
N GLU A 607 15.41 -7.07 -40.80
CA GLU A 607 15.27 -7.12 -42.27
C GLU A 607 16.23 -8.09 -42.96
N CYS A 608 17.40 -8.36 -42.36
CA CYS A 608 18.37 -9.29 -42.93
C CYS A 608 18.01 -10.74 -42.57
N ASP A 609 17.51 -11.50 -43.55
CA ASP A 609 17.11 -12.91 -43.38
C ASP A 609 18.19 -13.79 -42.74
N ALA A 610 19.46 -13.61 -43.15
CA ALA A 610 20.58 -14.38 -42.61
C ALA A 610 20.84 -14.08 -41.12
N LEU A 611 20.68 -12.82 -40.70
CA LEU A 611 20.82 -12.44 -39.30
C LEU A 611 19.60 -12.89 -38.48
N ALA A 612 18.39 -12.73 -39.02
CA ALA A 612 17.17 -13.24 -38.39
C ALA A 612 17.28 -14.74 -38.12
N GLU A 613 17.80 -15.51 -39.08
CA GLU A 613 17.98 -16.96 -38.91
C GLU A 613 19.06 -17.30 -37.88
N ARG A 614 20.16 -16.53 -37.81
CA ARG A 614 21.15 -16.67 -36.73
C ARG A 614 20.52 -16.43 -35.36
N VAL A 615 19.67 -15.41 -35.22
CA VAL A 615 18.94 -15.13 -33.97
C VAL A 615 18.04 -16.31 -33.59
N ARG A 616 17.29 -16.89 -34.53
CA ARG A 616 16.47 -18.08 -34.26
C ARG A 616 17.31 -19.28 -33.81
N LEU A 617 18.45 -19.51 -34.45
CA LEU A 617 19.35 -20.61 -34.10
C LEU A 617 19.91 -20.44 -32.68
N HIS A 618 20.34 -19.23 -32.33
CA HIS A 618 20.81 -18.91 -30.98
C HIS A 618 19.70 -18.90 -29.93
N ARG A 619 18.46 -18.53 -30.29
CA ARG A 619 17.28 -18.74 -29.44
C ARG A 619 17.12 -20.21 -29.10
N ASN A 620 17.12 -21.10 -30.10
CA ASN A 620 16.95 -22.54 -29.87
C ASN A 620 18.08 -23.09 -28.99
N HIS A 621 19.33 -22.67 -29.25
CA HIS A 621 20.46 -23.03 -28.40
C HIS A 621 20.33 -22.51 -26.97
N ALA A 622 19.80 -21.30 -26.78
CA ALA A 622 19.55 -20.73 -25.46
C ALA A 622 18.50 -21.53 -24.70
N VAL A 623 17.42 -21.96 -25.36
CA VAL A 623 16.39 -22.85 -24.77
C VAL A 623 17.02 -24.16 -24.31
N ASP A 624 17.80 -24.85 -25.15
CA ASP A 624 18.46 -26.11 -24.79
C ASP A 624 19.39 -25.97 -23.58
N ARG A 625 20.08 -24.83 -23.49
CA ARG A 625 21.08 -24.52 -22.44
C ARG A 625 20.48 -23.94 -21.16
N LEU A 626 19.17 -23.67 -21.10
CA LEU A 626 18.54 -23.21 -19.87
C LEU A 626 18.43 -24.34 -18.84
N ARG A 627 18.30 -25.60 -19.28
CA ARG A 627 18.14 -26.77 -18.41
C ARG A 627 19.32 -26.93 -17.45
N ASP A 628 19.02 -27.09 -16.16
CA ASP A 628 20.00 -27.32 -15.11
C ASP A 628 19.85 -28.76 -14.56
N GLU A 629 20.73 -29.67 -15.00
CA GLU A 629 20.73 -31.07 -14.57
C GLU A 629 20.91 -31.21 -13.04
N ARG A 630 21.67 -30.31 -12.40
CA ARG A 630 21.86 -30.34 -10.94
C ARG A 630 20.59 -29.95 -10.21
N ALA A 631 19.83 -29.00 -10.77
CA ALA A 631 18.53 -28.64 -10.22
C ALA A 631 17.53 -29.78 -10.36
N VAL A 632 17.54 -30.52 -11.47
CA VAL A 632 16.71 -31.71 -11.65
C VAL A 632 17.02 -32.76 -10.58
N GLU A 633 18.30 -33.06 -10.35
CA GLU A 633 18.72 -33.99 -9.29
C GLU A 633 18.38 -33.49 -7.87
N ALA A 634 18.46 -32.17 -7.63
CA ALA A 634 18.06 -31.57 -6.36
C ALA A 634 16.55 -31.73 -6.12
N VAL A 635 15.72 -31.42 -7.13
CA VAL A 635 14.26 -31.56 -7.06
C VAL A 635 13.85 -33.01 -6.82
N ASP A 636 14.48 -34.00 -7.48
CA ASP A 636 14.15 -35.41 -7.20
C ASP A 636 14.54 -35.84 -5.77
N ARG A 637 15.65 -35.32 -5.22
CA ARG A 637 16.03 -35.59 -3.82
C ARG A 637 15.08 -34.94 -2.83
N GLU A 638 14.75 -33.67 -3.03
CA GLU A 638 13.82 -32.89 -2.21
C GLU A 638 12.42 -33.52 -2.20
N ARG A 639 11.95 -34.01 -3.36
CA ARG A 639 10.68 -34.74 -3.49
C ARG A 639 10.63 -35.94 -2.57
N ARG A 640 11.68 -36.77 -2.58
CA ARG A 640 11.77 -37.97 -1.71
C ARG A 640 11.77 -37.60 -0.23
N LEU A 641 12.32 -36.45 0.15
CA LEU A 641 12.29 -35.96 1.53
C LEU A 641 10.88 -35.48 1.91
N CYS A 642 10.23 -34.71 1.04
CA CYS A 642 8.86 -34.26 1.25
C CYS A 642 7.89 -35.45 1.31
N ASP A 643 8.11 -36.48 0.48
CA ASP A 643 7.41 -37.76 0.58
C ASP A 643 7.56 -38.37 1.97
N LEU A 644 8.76 -38.32 2.56
CA LEU A 644 9.02 -38.87 3.90
C LEU A 644 8.26 -38.10 5.00
N ILE A 645 8.27 -36.77 4.92
CA ILE A 645 7.57 -35.88 5.88
C ILE A 645 6.06 -36.09 5.78
N ASN A 646 5.54 -36.14 4.54
CA ASN A 646 4.13 -36.42 4.28
C ASN A 646 3.73 -37.87 4.60
N ARG A 647 4.63 -38.74 5.08
CA ARG A 647 4.36 -40.12 5.52
C ARG A 647 4.41 -40.30 7.05
N GLY A 648 4.24 -39.23 7.83
CA GLY A 648 4.15 -39.29 9.30
C GLY A 648 3.29 -40.46 9.81
N SER A 649 3.67 -41.03 10.96
CA SER A 649 3.21 -42.33 11.48
C SER A 649 1.74 -42.41 11.92
N ASP A 650 1.04 -41.28 11.97
CA ASP A 650 -0.35 -41.21 12.41
C ASP A 650 -1.27 -41.03 11.19
N GLU A 651 -2.46 -41.66 11.22
CA GLU A 651 -3.49 -41.35 10.24
C GLU A 651 -3.84 -39.85 10.36
N PRO A 652 -3.70 -39.05 9.27
CA PRO A 652 -4.04 -37.64 9.34
C PRO A 652 -5.50 -37.52 9.74
N ARG A 653 -5.86 -36.46 10.49
CA ARG A 653 -7.29 -36.15 10.64
C ARG A 653 -7.84 -35.99 9.23
N SER A 654 -9.10 -36.33 9.00
CA SER A 654 -9.71 -36.15 7.68
C SER A 654 -10.59 -34.89 7.67
N PRO A 655 -10.06 -33.66 7.89
CA PRO A 655 -10.89 -32.47 7.83
C PRO A 655 -11.49 -32.34 6.44
N ARG A 656 -12.71 -31.81 6.40
CA ARG A 656 -13.33 -31.39 5.15
C ARG A 656 -12.58 -30.18 4.62
N VAL A 657 -12.19 -30.23 3.34
CA VAL A 657 -11.51 -29.11 2.66
C VAL A 657 -12.45 -28.52 1.61
N SER A 658 -12.69 -27.22 1.68
CA SER A 658 -13.44 -26.47 0.66
C SER A 658 -12.48 -25.82 -0.31
N VAL A 659 -12.47 -26.30 -1.55
CA VAL A 659 -11.73 -25.69 -2.65
C VAL A 659 -12.55 -24.53 -3.21
N ILE A 660 -12.03 -23.31 -3.14
CA ILE A 660 -12.62 -22.12 -3.77
C ILE A 660 -11.94 -21.89 -5.12
N ALA A 661 -12.73 -21.90 -6.19
CA ALA A 661 -12.23 -21.89 -7.56
C ALA A 661 -12.90 -20.78 -8.38
N PRO A 662 -12.31 -19.57 -8.45
CA PRO A 662 -12.73 -18.57 -9.42
C PRO A 662 -12.46 -19.09 -10.84
N ILE A 663 -13.40 -18.88 -11.77
CA ILE A 663 -13.21 -19.28 -13.17
C ILE A 663 -13.57 -18.17 -14.15
N HIS A 664 -12.58 -17.78 -14.95
CA HIS A 664 -12.71 -16.70 -15.92
C HIS A 664 -13.20 -17.15 -17.29
N ARG A 665 -12.87 -18.39 -17.69
CA ARG A 665 -13.06 -18.88 -19.07
C ARG A 665 -13.62 -20.29 -19.10
N ALA A 666 -14.52 -20.57 -20.05
CA ALA A 666 -15.09 -21.91 -20.23
C ALA A 666 -14.02 -22.97 -20.51
N SER A 667 -12.93 -22.60 -21.21
CA SER A 667 -11.85 -23.52 -21.58
C SER A 667 -11.12 -24.12 -20.39
N ASP A 668 -11.16 -23.46 -19.23
CA ASP A 668 -10.40 -23.86 -18.05
C ASP A 668 -11.17 -24.86 -17.18
N LEU A 669 -12.48 -25.03 -17.41
CA LEU A 669 -13.34 -25.98 -16.69
C LEU A 669 -12.79 -27.40 -16.75
N GLY A 670 -12.36 -27.83 -17.93
CA GLY A 670 -11.80 -29.18 -18.11
C GLY A 670 -10.49 -29.38 -17.36
N ASN A 671 -9.71 -28.32 -17.13
CA ASN A 671 -8.51 -28.39 -16.30
C ASN A 671 -8.86 -28.46 -14.81
N LEU A 672 -9.75 -27.59 -14.34
CA LEU A 672 -10.24 -27.61 -12.97
C LEU A 672 -10.84 -28.98 -12.60
N CYS A 673 -11.71 -29.54 -13.44
CA CYS A 673 -12.27 -30.89 -13.22
C CYS A 673 -11.18 -31.95 -13.07
N ARG A 674 -10.17 -31.95 -13.95
CA ARG A 674 -9.07 -32.92 -13.87
C ARG A 674 -8.24 -32.73 -12.60
N SER A 675 -7.97 -31.48 -12.22
CA SER A 675 -7.25 -31.14 -10.99
C SER A 675 -7.97 -31.61 -9.74
N VAL A 676 -9.28 -31.41 -9.66
CA VAL A 676 -10.10 -31.87 -8.53
C VAL A 676 -10.23 -33.39 -8.51
N SER A 677 -10.52 -34.02 -9.65
CA SER A 677 -10.87 -35.45 -9.71
C SER A 677 -9.71 -36.39 -9.40
N ARG A 678 -8.47 -35.93 -9.60
CA ARG A 678 -7.27 -36.72 -9.31
C ARG A 678 -6.80 -36.59 -7.86
N GLN A 679 -7.43 -35.73 -7.04
CA GLN A 679 -7.01 -35.59 -5.65
C GLN A 679 -7.19 -36.91 -4.88
N THR A 680 -6.15 -37.31 -4.15
CA THR A 680 -6.19 -38.47 -3.26
C THR A 680 -7.06 -38.21 -2.03
N TRP A 681 -7.09 -36.95 -1.58
CA TRP A 681 -7.97 -36.49 -0.51
C TRP A 681 -9.43 -36.54 -0.94
N ARG A 682 -10.28 -37.35 -0.28
CA ARG A 682 -11.67 -37.55 -0.70
C ARG A 682 -12.69 -36.66 0.01
N ASN A 683 -12.37 -36.11 1.18
CA ASN A 683 -13.29 -35.26 1.93
C ASN A 683 -13.25 -33.82 1.39
N LEU A 684 -13.74 -33.64 0.15
CA LEU A 684 -13.65 -32.41 -0.62
C LEU A 684 -15.02 -31.82 -0.94
N GLU A 685 -15.09 -30.50 -0.80
CA GLU A 685 -16.10 -29.64 -1.40
C GLU A 685 -15.43 -28.72 -2.41
N VAL A 686 -16.09 -28.44 -3.53
CA VAL A 686 -15.58 -27.50 -4.54
C VAL A 686 -16.62 -26.44 -4.80
N ILE A 687 -16.22 -25.19 -4.65
CA ILE A 687 -17.05 -24.00 -4.83
C ILE A 687 -16.51 -23.24 -6.02
N VAL A 688 -17.22 -23.33 -7.14
CA VAL A 688 -16.86 -22.67 -8.39
C VAL A 688 -17.63 -21.36 -8.50
N VAL A 689 -16.90 -20.27 -8.73
CA VAL A 689 -17.49 -18.94 -8.92
C VAL A 689 -17.11 -18.42 -10.30
N PRO A 690 -18.05 -18.41 -11.26
CA PRO A 690 -17.82 -17.84 -12.58
C PRO A 690 -17.53 -16.34 -12.46
N ASN A 691 -16.49 -15.89 -13.16
CA ASN A 691 -16.12 -14.48 -13.27
C ASN A 691 -15.67 -14.15 -14.72
N GLY A 692 -15.30 -12.90 -14.97
CA GLY A 692 -14.76 -12.50 -16.27
C GLY A 692 -15.71 -12.76 -17.44
N GLU A 693 -15.27 -13.54 -18.43
CA GLU A 693 -16.06 -13.88 -19.63
C GLU A 693 -17.27 -14.77 -19.34
N LEU A 694 -17.23 -15.53 -18.24
CA LEU A 694 -18.32 -16.42 -17.84
C LEU A 694 -19.38 -15.74 -16.96
N PHE A 695 -19.21 -14.45 -16.69
CA PHE A 695 -20.16 -13.65 -15.95
C PHE A 695 -21.57 -13.71 -16.56
N GLY A 696 -22.56 -14.13 -15.76
CA GLY A 696 -23.96 -14.26 -16.21
C GLY A 696 -24.20 -15.37 -17.24
N SER A 697 -23.22 -16.24 -17.49
CA SER A 697 -23.36 -17.32 -18.47
C SER A 697 -24.13 -18.51 -17.90
N ASN A 698 -25.10 -19.02 -18.67
CA ASN A 698 -25.83 -20.24 -18.34
C ASN A 698 -24.99 -21.52 -18.52
N LEU A 699 -23.78 -21.41 -19.07
CA LEU A 699 -22.88 -22.52 -19.37
C LEU A 699 -22.47 -23.29 -18.10
N MET A 700 -22.52 -22.62 -16.96
CA MET A 700 -22.17 -23.19 -15.66
C MET A 700 -23.33 -23.94 -14.99
N ASN A 701 -24.57 -23.80 -15.48
CA ASN A 701 -25.73 -24.49 -14.91
C ASN A 701 -25.77 -25.98 -15.25
N SER A 702 -25.02 -26.40 -16.28
CA SER A 702 -24.83 -27.79 -16.69
C SER A 702 -23.44 -28.33 -16.34
N PHE A 703 -22.67 -27.61 -15.52
CA PHE A 703 -21.35 -28.04 -15.12
C PHE A 703 -21.44 -29.16 -14.09
N GLU A 704 -20.92 -30.34 -14.45
CA GLU A 704 -20.77 -31.47 -13.56
C GLU A 704 -19.27 -31.74 -13.35
N CYS A 705 -18.85 -31.81 -12.09
CA CYS A 705 -17.53 -32.31 -11.72
C CYS A 705 -17.64 -33.83 -11.49
N PRO A 706 -16.59 -34.64 -11.76
CA PRO A 706 -16.67 -36.10 -11.62
C PRO A 706 -17.06 -36.58 -10.21
N LEU A 707 -17.62 -37.80 -10.16
CA LEU A 707 -18.10 -38.48 -8.95
C LEU A 707 -17.11 -38.34 -7.77
N HIS A 708 -17.66 -38.08 -6.58
CA HIS A 708 -16.99 -37.97 -5.26
C HIS A 708 -16.60 -36.57 -4.76
N VAL A 709 -17.10 -35.47 -5.34
CA VAL A 709 -16.95 -34.13 -4.75
C VAL A 709 -18.29 -33.40 -4.61
N ASP A 710 -18.47 -32.70 -3.50
CA ASP A 710 -19.64 -31.83 -3.30
C ASP A 710 -19.40 -30.52 -4.08
N LEU A 711 -20.01 -30.41 -5.26
CA LEU A 711 -19.89 -29.24 -6.13
C LEU A 711 -20.95 -28.18 -5.82
N LYS A 712 -20.52 -26.94 -5.62
CA LYS A 712 -21.37 -25.74 -5.55
C LYS A 712 -20.96 -24.77 -6.65
N VAL A 713 -21.89 -24.41 -7.53
CA VAL A 713 -21.70 -23.33 -8.51
C VAL A 713 -22.42 -22.10 -8.00
N VAL A 714 -21.70 -20.99 -7.85
CA VAL A 714 -22.22 -19.76 -7.25
C VAL A 714 -22.06 -18.64 -8.26
N HIS A 715 -23.19 -18.09 -8.72
CA HIS A 715 -23.18 -16.91 -9.57
C HIS A 715 -22.93 -15.66 -8.72
N SER A 716 -22.05 -14.76 -9.18
CA SER A 716 -21.84 -13.45 -8.57
C SER A 716 -21.91 -12.34 -9.60
N ASP A 717 -22.47 -11.20 -9.19
CA ASP A 717 -22.48 -9.97 -9.97
C ASP A 717 -21.16 -9.16 -9.82
N ASP A 718 -20.24 -9.68 -9.01
CA ASP A 718 -18.95 -9.03 -8.71
C ASP A 718 -17.87 -9.32 -9.76
N ARG A 719 -17.06 -8.29 -10.04
CA ARG A 719 -15.92 -8.39 -10.97
C ARG A 719 -14.56 -8.45 -10.25
N GLN A 720 -14.50 -7.99 -9.00
CA GLN A 720 -13.27 -8.00 -8.20
C GLN A 720 -13.00 -9.40 -7.65
N ILE A 721 -11.79 -9.91 -7.87
CA ILE A 721 -11.38 -11.24 -7.44
C ILE A 721 -11.47 -11.43 -5.92
N GLY A 722 -11.17 -10.40 -5.12
CA GLY A 722 -11.31 -10.45 -3.66
C GLY A 722 -12.75 -10.73 -3.21
N LYS A 723 -13.75 -10.10 -3.86
CA LYS A 723 -15.17 -10.35 -3.58
C LYS A 723 -15.60 -11.76 -3.97
N ILE A 724 -15.14 -12.21 -5.12
CA ILE A 724 -15.40 -13.56 -5.63
C ILE A 724 -14.86 -14.62 -4.66
N LEU A 725 -13.63 -14.45 -4.18
CA LEU A 725 -12.99 -15.33 -3.21
C LEU A 725 -13.70 -15.27 -1.85
N ASN A 726 -14.06 -14.06 -1.37
CA ASN A 726 -14.81 -13.90 -0.12
C ASN A 726 -16.16 -14.63 -0.20
N LYS A 727 -16.92 -14.46 -1.29
CA LYS A 727 -18.21 -15.13 -1.49
C LYS A 727 -18.07 -16.64 -1.53
N ALA A 728 -17.02 -17.16 -2.18
CA ALA A 728 -16.74 -18.58 -2.21
C ALA A 728 -16.41 -19.11 -0.80
N ALA A 729 -15.57 -18.38 -0.05
CA ALA A 729 -15.18 -18.73 1.30
C ALA A 729 -16.33 -18.62 2.31
N ASP A 730 -17.26 -17.67 2.14
CA ASP A 730 -18.48 -17.55 2.94
C ASP A 730 -19.39 -18.79 2.82
N LEU A 731 -19.33 -19.49 1.68
CA LEU A 731 -20.12 -20.69 1.40
C LEU A 731 -19.38 -22.00 1.72
N ALA A 732 -18.11 -21.91 2.12
CA ALA A 732 -17.27 -23.03 2.48
C ALA A 732 -17.77 -23.70 3.77
N SER A 733 -17.96 -25.02 3.69
CA SER A 733 -18.34 -25.85 4.84
C SER A 733 -17.17 -26.62 5.45
N GLY A 734 -16.00 -26.56 4.82
CA GLY A 734 -14.77 -27.19 5.27
C GLY A 734 -14.15 -26.53 6.49
N GLU A 735 -13.40 -27.31 7.26
CA GLU A 735 -12.52 -26.77 8.31
C GLU A 735 -11.35 -26.00 7.71
N LEU A 736 -10.89 -26.46 6.54
CA LEU A 736 -9.85 -25.82 5.75
C LEU A 736 -10.45 -25.30 4.44
N VAL A 737 -9.96 -24.14 4.01
CA VAL A 737 -10.29 -23.50 2.74
C VAL A 737 -9.02 -23.40 1.90
N MET A 738 -9.11 -23.76 0.62
CA MET A 738 -7.97 -23.82 -0.29
C MET A 738 -8.33 -23.18 -1.63
N ARG A 739 -7.46 -22.34 -2.18
CA ARG A 739 -7.71 -21.68 -3.47
C ARG A 739 -7.17 -22.51 -4.63
N PHE A 740 -8.00 -22.75 -5.64
CA PHE A 740 -7.59 -23.33 -6.93
C PHE A 740 -7.82 -22.31 -8.05
N ASP A 741 -6.78 -21.94 -8.78
CA ASP A 741 -6.94 -21.17 -10.02
C ASP A 741 -7.19 -22.13 -11.19
N SER A 742 -8.26 -21.89 -11.94
CA SER A 742 -8.79 -22.86 -12.92
C SER A 742 -7.82 -23.16 -14.08
N ASP A 743 -6.86 -22.28 -14.34
CA ASP A 743 -5.85 -22.41 -15.39
C ASP A 743 -4.54 -23.05 -14.92
N ASP A 744 -4.36 -23.28 -13.62
CA ASP A 744 -3.18 -23.95 -13.03
C ASP A 744 -3.37 -25.46 -12.84
N ILE A 745 -2.27 -26.21 -12.70
CA ILE A 745 -2.29 -27.66 -12.56
C ILE A 745 -2.01 -28.03 -11.09
N TYR A 746 -2.99 -28.68 -10.46
CA TYR A 746 -2.87 -29.29 -9.13
C TYR A 746 -2.82 -30.81 -9.26
N LEU A 747 -1.70 -31.42 -8.90
CA LEU A 747 -1.45 -32.87 -9.02
C LEU A 747 -2.10 -33.67 -7.88
N ASP A 748 -2.02 -34.99 -7.96
CA ASP A 748 -2.82 -35.96 -7.20
C ASP A 748 -2.78 -35.75 -5.67
N ASN A 749 -1.62 -35.38 -5.13
CA ASN A 749 -1.41 -35.27 -3.68
C ASN A 749 -1.37 -33.83 -3.17
N TYR A 750 -1.81 -32.85 -3.96
CA TYR A 750 -1.73 -31.43 -3.59
C TYR A 750 -2.52 -31.10 -2.32
N VAL A 751 -3.78 -31.55 -2.24
CA VAL A 751 -4.59 -31.31 -1.04
C VAL A 751 -4.01 -32.08 0.14
N GLU A 752 -3.68 -33.36 -0.04
CA GLU A 752 -3.17 -34.21 1.03
C GLU A 752 -1.86 -33.66 1.62
N SER A 753 -0.89 -33.24 0.79
CA SER A 753 0.37 -32.68 1.29
C SER A 753 0.16 -31.35 2.01
N SER A 754 -0.81 -30.55 1.56
CA SER A 754 -1.17 -29.29 2.20
C SER A 754 -1.83 -29.50 3.57
N VAL A 755 -2.75 -30.46 3.69
CA VAL A 755 -3.38 -30.83 4.97
C VAL A 755 -2.34 -31.35 5.95
N ARG A 756 -1.48 -32.28 5.52
CA ARG A 756 -0.41 -32.84 6.36
C ARG A 756 0.59 -31.76 6.81
N SER A 757 0.92 -30.82 5.94
CA SER A 757 1.78 -29.68 6.30
C SER A 757 1.14 -28.77 7.36
N MET A 758 -0.17 -28.50 7.22
CA MET A 758 -0.93 -27.75 8.23
C MET A 758 -0.87 -28.42 9.61
N GLU A 759 -1.08 -29.74 9.65
CA GLU A 759 -1.02 -30.53 10.89
C GLU A 759 0.38 -30.57 11.50
N PHE A 760 1.39 -30.93 10.68
CA PHE A 760 2.78 -31.07 11.11
C PHE A 760 3.34 -29.78 11.71
N LEU A 761 3.06 -28.64 11.07
CA LEU A 761 3.52 -27.33 11.51
C LEU A 761 2.62 -26.71 12.58
N ASN A 762 1.46 -27.30 12.85
CA ASN A 762 0.38 -26.67 13.64
C ASN A 762 0.08 -25.26 13.12
N ALA A 763 -0.07 -25.15 11.79
CA ALA A 763 -0.26 -23.90 11.07
C ALA A 763 -1.74 -23.50 10.99
N ASP A 764 -1.97 -22.20 10.91
CA ASP A 764 -3.30 -21.63 10.64
C ASP A 764 -3.44 -21.25 9.16
N VAL A 765 -2.32 -20.92 8.51
CA VAL A 765 -2.21 -20.60 7.08
C VAL A 765 -0.92 -21.21 6.52
N ILE A 766 -1.00 -21.81 5.34
CA ILE A 766 0.16 -22.15 4.53
C ILE A 766 0.03 -21.57 3.13
N GLY A 767 1.18 -21.35 2.49
CA GLY A 767 1.27 -21.02 1.07
C GLY A 767 2.62 -21.43 0.49
N ARG A 768 2.75 -21.31 -0.83
CA ARG A 768 3.97 -21.66 -1.57
C ARG A 768 4.55 -20.41 -2.21
N SER A 769 5.68 -19.98 -1.68
CA SER A 769 6.47 -18.85 -2.21
C SER A 769 7.47 -19.33 -3.28
N SER A 770 7.91 -20.58 -3.20
CA SER A 770 8.56 -21.33 -4.26
C SER A 770 7.54 -22.22 -4.96
N TYR A 771 7.53 -22.24 -6.29
CA TYR A 771 6.57 -23.05 -7.06
C TYR A 771 7.07 -23.34 -8.48
N PHE A 772 6.53 -24.38 -9.09
CA PHE A 772 6.86 -24.73 -10.48
C PHE A 772 6.02 -23.92 -11.45
N VAL A 773 6.63 -23.48 -12.55
CA VAL A 773 6.00 -22.69 -13.61
C VAL A 773 6.28 -23.39 -14.94
N TYR A 774 5.24 -23.73 -15.68
CA TYR A 774 5.37 -24.19 -17.06
C TYR A 774 5.15 -23.04 -18.03
N ILE A 775 6.14 -22.76 -18.88
CA ILE A 775 6.07 -21.72 -19.91
C ILE A 775 5.86 -22.39 -21.26
N GLU A 776 4.64 -22.26 -21.80
CA GLU A 776 4.20 -22.92 -23.04
C GLU A 776 5.03 -22.48 -24.26
N GLU A 777 5.42 -21.20 -24.31
CA GLU A 777 6.26 -20.63 -25.37
C GLU A 777 7.66 -21.26 -25.45
N LEU A 778 8.19 -21.68 -24.31
CA LEU A 778 9.49 -22.36 -24.21
C LEU A 778 9.33 -23.89 -24.17
N ASN A 779 8.12 -24.39 -23.94
CA ASN A 779 7.84 -25.79 -23.62
C ASN A 779 8.73 -26.28 -22.46
N MET A 780 8.90 -25.46 -21.42
CA MET A 780 9.82 -25.73 -20.31
C MET A 780 9.20 -25.45 -18.94
N ILE A 781 9.66 -26.20 -17.94
CA ILE A 781 9.30 -26.06 -16.53
C ILE A 781 10.45 -25.40 -15.76
N PHE A 782 10.10 -24.42 -14.93
CA PHE A 782 11.01 -23.68 -14.07
C PHE A 782 10.56 -23.77 -12.61
N ARG A 783 11.51 -23.87 -11.66
CA ARG A 783 11.26 -23.68 -10.22
C ARG A 783 11.49 -22.21 -9.87
N HIS A 784 10.42 -21.45 -9.74
CA HIS A 784 10.48 -20.04 -9.37
C HIS A 784 10.85 -19.89 -7.89
N ARG A 785 11.73 -18.92 -7.58
CA ARG A 785 12.26 -18.65 -6.22
C ARG A 785 12.68 -19.92 -5.49
N PRO A 786 13.80 -20.57 -5.87
CA PRO A 786 14.26 -21.82 -5.27
C PRO A 786 14.85 -21.60 -3.86
N GLN A 787 14.02 -21.11 -2.94
CA GLN A 787 14.38 -20.81 -1.56
C GLN A 787 13.95 -21.96 -0.62
N PRO A 788 14.55 -22.08 0.58
CA PRO A 788 14.13 -23.10 1.54
C PRO A 788 12.64 -22.98 1.89
N TYR A 789 11.96 -24.11 2.02
CA TYR A 789 10.55 -24.22 2.44
C TYR A 789 10.43 -24.78 3.87
N PHE A 790 9.20 -24.95 4.38
CA PHE A 790 8.87 -25.23 5.79
C PHE A 790 9.37 -24.15 6.76
N ARG A 791 9.17 -22.87 6.41
CA ARG A 791 9.62 -21.71 7.19
C ARG A 791 8.45 -20.87 7.70
N ASP A 792 8.58 -20.38 8.94
CA ASP A 792 7.67 -19.39 9.50
C ASP A 792 7.80 -18.08 8.68
N TRP A 793 6.67 -17.46 8.33
CA TRP A 793 6.63 -16.19 7.61
C TRP A 793 7.32 -15.03 8.34
N LYS A 794 7.60 -15.16 9.64
CA LYS A 794 8.50 -14.24 10.37
C LYS A 794 9.92 -14.22 9.81
N VAL A 795 10.35 -15.32 9.18
CA VAL A 795 11.69 -15.45 8.60
C VAL A 795 11.66 -15.22 7.09
N SER A 796 10.67 -15.77 6.39
CA SER A 796 10.57 -15.67 4.92
C SER A 796 9.84 -14.43 4.41
N GLY A 797 9.13 -13.71 5.28
CA GLY A 797 8.21 -12.64 4.93
C GLY A 797 6.81 -13.17 4.57
N PRO A 798 5.76 -12.34 4.69
CA PRO A 798 4.36 -12.73 4.46
C PRO A 798 4.01 -12.72 2.97
N PHE A 799 4.60 -13.66 2.22
CA PHE A 799 4.37 -13.80 0.79
C PHE A 799 4.21 -15.27 0.40
N ALA A 800 3.17 -15.56 -0.37
CA ALA A 800 2.95 -16.82 -1.07
C ALA A 800 2.20 -16.54 -2.38
N ALA A 801 2.28 -17.44 -3.35
CA ALA A 801 1.42 -17.37 -4.53
C ALA A 801 -0.05 -17.52 -4.10
N GLY A 802 -0.92 -16.55 -4.45
CA GLY A 802 -2.32 -16.56 -3.99
C GLY A 802 -3.07 -17.85 -4.34
N CYS A 803 -2.84 -18.40 -5.54
CA CYS A 803 -3.38 -19.67 -6.00
C CYS A 803 -2.87 -20.91 -5.24
N SER A 804 -1.98 -20.74 -4.25
CA SER A 804 -1.44 -21.83 -3.43
C SER A 804 -1.90 -21.79 -1.97
N LEU A 805 -2.73 -20.82 -1.60
CA LEU A 805 -3.14 -20.60 -0.21
C LEU A 805 -4.07 -21.70 0.30
N CYS A 806 -3.75 -22.19 1.50
CA CYS A 806 -4.61 -23.04 2.31
C CYS A 806 -4.65 -22.47 3.74
N PHE A 807 -5.85 -22.28 4.28
CA PHE A 807 -6.04 -21.66 5.60
C PHE A 807 -7.23 -22.28 6.31
N LYS A 808 -7.24 -22.19 7.64
CA LYS A 808 -8.42 -22.59 8.42
C LYS A 808 -9.57 -21.61 8.20
N ARG A 809 -10.81 -22.09 8.25
CA ARG A 809 -12.00 -21.25 8.12
C ARG A 809 -12.05 -20.14 9.18
N GLU A 810 -11.60 -20.42 10.41
CA GLU A 810 -11.51 -19.42 11.49
C GLU A 810 -10.61 -18.22 11.17
N VAL A 811 -9.59 -18.43 10.32
CA VAL A 811 -8.74 -17.32 9.85
C VAL A 811 -9.53 -16.38 8.94
N PHE A 812 -10.41 -16.94 8.11
CA PHE A 812 -11.25 -16.16 7.22
C PHE A 812 -12.35 -15.39 7.95
N ASP A 813 -12.86 -15.93 9.06
CA ASP A 813 -13.81 -15.22 9.93
C ASP A 813 -13.18 -13.94 10.52
N ASP A 814 -11.85 -13.92 10.70
CA ASP A 814 -11.09 -12.79 11.23
C ASP A 814 -10.52 -11.86 10.12
N VAL A 815 -10.09 -12.43 9.00
CA VAL A 815 -9.40 -11.73 7.90
C VAL A 815 -10.00 -12.12 6.54
N ARG A 816 -10.58 -11.14 5.85
CA ARG A 816 -11.12 -11.31 4.49
C ARG A 816 -10.12 -10.86 3.40
N PHE A 817 -10.31 -11.35 2.17
CA PHE A 817 -9.62 -10.80 1.01
C PHE A 817 -10.08 -9.36 0.77
N LEU A 818 -9.16 -8.46 0.41
CA LEU A 818 -9.53 -7.06 0.15
C LEU A 818 -10.40 -6.97 -1.11
N GLU A 819 -11.59 -6.40 -0.95
CA GLU A 819 -12.58 -6.27 -2.02
C GLU A 819 -12.36 -5.02 -2.89
N THR A 820 -11.58 -4.06 -2.40
CA THR A 820 -11.37 -2.74 -3.02
C THR A 820 -10.16 -2.69 -3.94
N VAL A 821 -9.41 -3.78 -4.08
CA VAL A 821 -8.22 -3.84 -4.93
C VAL A 821 -8.47 -4.73 -6.14
N SER A 822 -7.99 -4.29 -7.30
CA SER A 822 -8.07 -5.06 -8.55
C SER A 822 -6.81 -5.89 -8.81
N LEU A 823 -5.76 -5.71 -8.00
CA LEU A 823 -4.51 -6.44 -8.06
C LEU A 823 -3.87 -6.50 -6.66
N GLY A 824 -3.46 -7.69 -6.22
CA GLY A 824 -2.73 -7.88 -4.95
C GLY A 824 -3.63 -8.14 -3.74
N GLU A 825 -4.85 -8.61 -3.96
CA GLU A 825 -5.79 -9.05 -2.91
C GLU A 825 -5.21 -10.18 -2.05
N ASP A 826 -4.46 -11.09 -2.68
CA ASP A 826 -3.79 -12.23 -2.06
C ASP A 826 -2.62 -11.77 -1.18
N THR A 827 -1.82 -10.85 -1.69
CA THR A 827 -0.70 -10.22 -0.98
C THR A 827 -1.23 -9.46 0.24
N ALA A 828 -2.35 -8.76 0.10
CA ALA A 828 -3.00 -8.08 1.20
C ALA A 828 -3.56 -9.07 2.24
N PHE A 829 -4.20 -10.15 1.79
CA PHE A 829 -4.66 -11.23 2.68
C PHE A 829 -3.50 -11.79 3.49
N CYS A 830 -2.42 -12.25 2.84
CA CYS A 830 -1.20 -12.78 3.48
C CYS A 830 -0.62 -11.81 4.52
N ARG A 831 -0.52 -10.52 4.18
CA ARG A 831 -0.04 -9.50 5.12
C ARG A 831 -0.99 -9.34 6.30
N ASN A 832 -2.30 -9.32 6.08
CA ASN A 832 -3.28 -9.13 7.14
C ASN A 832 -3.34 -10.31 8.11
N VAL A 833 -3.31 -11.57 7.62
CA VAL A 833 -3.26 -12.75 8.50
C VAL A 833 -1.97 -12.77 9.32
N PHE A 834 -0.83 -12.45 8.72
CA PHE A 834 0.45 -12.35 9.42
C PHE A 834 0.42 -11.26 10.51
N MET A 835 -0.12 -10.08 10.19
CA MET A 835 -0.19 -8.95 11.13
C MET A 835 -1.17 -9.18 12.28
N ARG A 836 -2.19 -10.03 12.08
CA ARG A 836 -3.12 -10.49 13.13
C ARG A 836 -2.51 -11.57 14.04
N GLY A 837 -1.32 -12.07 13.71
CA GLY A 837 -0.56 -13.00 14.55
C GLY A 837 -0.91 -14.48 14.32
N TRP A 838 -1.62 -14.82 13.25
CA TRP A 838 -1.87 -16.20 12.85
C TRP A 838 -0.55 -16.92 12.50
N LYS A 839 -0.50 -18.24 12.72
CA LYS A 839 0.69 -19.04 12.44
C LYS A 839 0.77 -19.35 10.94
N CYS A 840 1.59 -18.59 10.23
CA CYS A 840 1.72 -18.69 8.78
C CYS A 840 3.06 -19.29 8.37
N TYR A 841 3.03 -20.26 7.45
CA TYR A 841 4.22 -20.97 6.98
C TYR A 841 4.30 -21.09 5.46
N ASP A 842 5.53 -21.09 4.95
CA ASP A 842 5.85 -21.47 3.58
C ASP A 842 6.07 -23.00 3.51
N VAL A 843 5.55 -23.66 2.48
CA VAL A 843 5.64 -25.13 2.31
C VAL A 843 6.27 -25.53 0.97
N ASP A 844 6.48 -26.83 0.78
CA ASP A 844 7.17 -27.37 -0.40
C ASP A 844 6.47 -27.03 -1.73
N PRO A 845 7.20 -26.92 -2.85
CA PRO A 845 6.64 -26.55 -4.15
C PRO A 845 5.93 -27.70 -4.89
N PHE A 846 5.90 -28.93 -4.33
CA PHE A 846 5.44 -30.12 -5.06
C PHE A 846 3.93 -30.17 -5.23
N ASN A 847 3.51 -31.03 -6.17
CA ASN A 847 2.12 -31.22 -6.58
C ASN A 847 1.42 -30.00 -7.19
N PHE A 848 2.16 -28.96 -7.57
CA PHE A 848 1.61 -27.70 -8.05
C PHE A 848 2.42 -27.11 -9.19
N VAL A 849 1.76 -26.74 -10.30
CA VAL A 849 2.39 -26.12 -11.46
C VAL A 849 1.54 -24.96 -11.98
N VAL A 850 2.12 -23.77 -12.01
CA VAL A 850 1.51 -22.56 -12.60
C VAL A 850 1.67 -22.57 -14.11
N MET A 851 0.60 -22.27 -14.84
CA MET A 851 0.58 -22.35 -16.31
C MET A 851 0.74 -20.97 -16.97
N ARG A 852 1.81 -20.79 -17.75
CA ARG A 852 2.08 -19.58 -18.53
C ARG A 852 1.91 -19.84 -20.02
N ARG A 853 0.70 -19.56 -20.52
CA ARG A 853 0.30 -19.63 -21.94
C ARG A 853 1.11 -18.69 -22.83
N GLN A 854 1.24 -19.06 -24.11
CA GLN A 854 1.90 -18.23 -25.13
C GLN A 854 1.16 -16.91 -25.39
N GLU A 855 -0.17 -16.95 -25.45
CA GLU A 855 -1.01 -15.77 -25.69
C GLU A 855 -1.14 -14.94 -24.40
N LYS A 856 -0.33 -13.88 -24.26
CA LYS A 856 -0.20 -13.12 -22.99
C LYS A 856 -1.47 -12.34 -22.60
N SER A 857 -2.31 -11.95 -23.56
CA SER A 857 -3.61 -11.30 -23.31
C SER A 857 -4.56 -12.17 -22.50
N ARG A 858 -4.29 -13.48 -22.41
CA ARG A 858 -5.07 -14.43 -21.63
C ARG A 858 -4.65 -14.48 -20.17
N HIS A 859 -3.57 -13.82 -19.76
CA HIS A 859 -3.16 -13.83 -18.34
C HIS A 859 -3.79 -12.68 -17.58
N THR A 860 -4.40 -12.98 -16.43
CA THR A 860 -4.83 -11.95 -15.47
C THR A 860 -3.63 -11.23 -14.83
N TRP A 861 -2.46 -11.89 -14.80
CA TRP A 861 -1.20 -11.33 -14.29
C TRP A 861 -0.11 -11.22 -15.38
N ASN A 862 0.34 -9.99 -15.65
CA ASN A 862 1.18 -9.60 -16.79
C ASN A 862 2.58 -9.09 -16.43
N ALA A 863 3.18 -9.53 -15.30
CA ALA A 863 4.50 -9.06 -14.87
C ALA A 863 5.67 -9.41 -15.82
N GLY A 864 5.42 -10.15 -16.91
CA GLY A 864 6.41 -10.56 -17.90
C GLY A 864 7.15 -11.83 -17.48
N ASP A 865 7.16 -12.83 -18.35
CA ASP A 865 7.71 -14.17 -18.06
C ASP A 865 9.21 -14.14 -17.75
N ALA A 866 9.94 -13.10 -18.19
CA ALA A 866 11.34 -12.87 -17.86
C ALA A 866 11.60 -12.80 -16.34
N ILE A 867 10.68 -12.21 -15.56
CA ILE A 867 10.80 -12.12 -14.10
C ILE A 867 10.66 -13.50 -13.45
N LEU A 868 9.84 -14.38 -14.05
CA LEU A 868 9.63 -15.73 -13.54
C LEU A 868 10.85 -16.63 -13.74
N ILE A 869 11.67 -16.37 -14.77
CA ILE A 869 12.80 -17.24 -15.14
C ILE A 869 14.19 -16.73 -14.75
N GLU A 870 14.36 -15.43 -14.46
CA GLU A 870 15.70 -14.82 -14.22
C GLU A 870 16.50 -15.54 -13.11
N GLU A 871 15.82 -15.96 -12.05
CA GLU A 871 16.41 -16.62 -10.87
C GLU A 871 15.81 -18.03 -10.64
N ALA A 872 15.20 -18.63 -11.66
CA ALA A 872 14.44 -19.88 -11.52
C ALA A 872 15.10 -21.08 -12.18
N ASP A 873 15.17 -22.22 -11.50
CA ASP A 873 15.84 -23.41 -12.01
C ASP A 873 15.04 -24.08 -13.12
N CYS A 874 15.61 -24.21 -14.32
CA CYS A 874 14.94 -24.88 -15.42
C CYS A 874 15.13 -26.38 -15.33
N LEU A 875 14.03 -27.12 -15.25
CA LEU A 875 14.04 -28.57 -15.04
C LEU A 875 14.04 -29.35 -16.36
N GLY A 876 13.57 -28.73 -17.45
CA GLY A 876 13.39 -29.38 -18.74
C GLY A 876 11.96 -29.26 -19.24
N GLY A 877 11.51 -30.20 -20.06
CA GLY A 877 10.21 -30.17 -20.69
C GLY A 877 9.07 -30.73 -19.81
N PRO A 878 7.87 -30.89 -20.39
CA PRO A 878 6.68 -31.40 -19.70
C PRO A 878 6.84 -32.80 -19.09
N GLU A 879 7.79 -33.61 -19.56
CA GLU A 879 8.11 -34.92 -18.98
C GLU A 879 8.48 -34.84 -17.49
N MET A 880 9.00 -33.69 -17.06
CA MET A 880 9.39 -33.43 -15.68
C MET A 880 8.19 -33.36 -14.72
N ILE A 881 6.95 -33.16 -15.19
CA ILE A 881 5.74 -33.11 -14.35
C ILE A 881 5.62 -34.37 -13.48
N SER A 882 6.03 -35.53 -14.00
CA SER A 882 6.03 -36.80 -13.26
C SER A 882 6.93 -36.77 -12.01
N VAL A 883 8.02 -36.02 -12.06
CA VAL A 883 8.98 -35.81 -10.96
C VAL A 883 8.52 -34.68 -10.03
N LEU A 884 7.44 -33.97 -10.34
CA LEU A 884 6.86 -32.96 -9.43
C LEU A 884 5.75 -33.54 -8.54
N SER A 885 5.36 -34.79 -8.80
CA SER A 885 4.36 -35.52 -8.01
C SER A 885 5.02 -36.33 -6.89
N THR A 886 4.56 -36.13 -5.67
CA THR A 886 4.93 -36.96 -4.50
C THR A 886 4.11 -38.25 -4.52
N PRO A 887 4.67 -39.49 -4.52
CA PRO A 887 3.87 -40.71 -4.60
C PRO A 887 3.06 -40.96 -3.32
N GLY A 888 1.77 -41.26 -3.49
CA GLY A 888 0.92 -41.81 -2.43
C GLY A 888 1.43 -43.18 -1.95
N LEU A 889 1.22 -43.46 -0.66
CA LEU A 889 1.61 -44.66 0.11
C LEU A 889 1.76 -45.97 -0.72
N LEU A 890 2.98 -46.53 -0.84
CA LEU A 890 3.18 -47.93 -1.29
C LEU A 890 4.34 -48.72 -0.63
N SER A 891 3.93 -49.89 -0.09
CA SER A 891 4.63 -51.14 0.31
C SER A 891 5.56 -51.17 1.53
N GLU A 892 5.34 -52.19 2.37
CA GLU A 892 6.06 -52.52 3.61
C GLU A 892 7.58 -52.64 3.47
N ARG A 893 8.09 -52.81 2.25
CA ARG A 893 9.51 -53.04 1.95
C ARG A 893 10.40 -51.83 2.27
N TRP A 894 9.84 -50.63 2.38
CA TRP A 894 10.59 -49.38 2.57
C TRP A 894 10.60 -48.84 4.01
N ARG A 895 9.91 -49.49 4.96
CA ARG A 895 9.92 -49.11 6.39
C ARG A 895 11.30 -49.18 7.04
N ALA A 896 12.16 -50.13 6.64
CA ALA A 896 13.50 -50.24 7.22
C ALA A 896 14.42 -49.07 6.85
N TYR A 897 14.21 -48.44 5.68
CA TYR A 897 14.96 -47.26 5.24
C TYR A 897 14.47 -45.97 5.93
N TYR A 898 13.25 -45.98 6.46
CA TYR A 898 12.57 -44.85 7.11
C TYR A 898 13.18 -44.52 8.48
N ASP A 899 13.47 -45.54 9.29
CA ASP A 899 14.02 -45.36 10.64
C ASP A 899 15.44 -44.76 10.59
N GLU A 900 16.25 -45.13 9.59
CA GLU A 900 17.61 -44.64 9.42
C GLU A 900 17.65 -43.17 8.93
N ALA A 901 16.69 -42.77 8.08
CA ALA A 901 16.59 -41.42 7.56
C ALA A 901 16.09 -40.41 8.62
N ILE A 902 15.14 -40.81 9.47
CA ILE A 902 14.67 -39.99 10.60
C ILE A 902 15.81 -39.77 11.61
N ASP A 903 16.58 -40.81 11.90
CA ASP A 903 17.70 -40.70 12.84
C ASP A 903 18.84 -39.83 12.29
N THR A 904 18.99 -39.77 10.97
CA THR A 904 19.91 -38.86 10.28
C THR A 904 19.42 -37.41 10.31
N ALA A 905 18.14 -37.17 10.04
CA ALA A 905 17.54 -35.85 10.07
C ALA A 905 17.55 -35.23 11.50
N LYS A 906 17.31 -36.06 12.52
CA LYS A 906 17.42 -35.67 13.94
C LYS A 906 18.84 -35.34 14.39
N ARG A 907 19.86 -35.84 13.69
CA ARG A 907 21.28 -35.52 13.95
C ARG A 907 21.76 -34.27 13.22
N LEU A 908 21.03 -33.84 12.18
CA LEU A 908 21.37 -32.67 11.36
C LEU A 908 20.68 -31.39 11.83
N CYS A 909 19.54 -31.51 12.53
CA CYS A 909 18.96 -30.44 13.36
C CYS A 909 19.68 -30.37 14.71
#